data_AF-A0A0C5VHV7-F1
#
_entry.id   AF-A0A0C5VHV7-F1
#
_cell.length_a   1.000
_cell.length_b   1.000
_cell.length_c   1.000
_cell.angle_alpha   90.00
_cell.angle_beta   90.00
_cell.angle_gamma   90.00
#
_symmetry.space_group_name_H-M   'P 1'
#
loop_
_entity.id
_entity.type
_entity.pdbx_description
1 polymer ?
#
loop_
_entity_poly.entity_id
_entity_poly.type
_entity_poly.pdbx_seq_one_letter_code
_entity_poly.pdbx_strand_id
1 'polypeptide(L)'
;MSDRLWVKKLHSALRGCVAFVPLVVLSVSQVQAGDINYADDNNPFNVRSTAGSTVLMNTGRGEATNKQLAQNIALQATATTSYVSSWETLSAVNDNSIPAHSNDKSNGAYGNWNNPNSIQWVQYDWNQNYSLTSTEVYWFDDNGGVLVPTTAYLQYWNGNGWITAGDIPLEKDTFNTLSLDGIVTNRVRVSMLNTYESTGMLEWRVYGTTDGDGDSSESVSFPPVTSEYEYEGINTGNALYFDSDHFRIYYGGNGLYGPKGNLGEHSRQELQMTLDFLEGAYDYYVDERGFRSPGLPVNSRFQGPYKLNVYSVTDLDAGGVMGFDAYAGLSYLVVNSNYMGAEEVYVHEFGHSLTLSEYNWVDKGNTGAWWETTAEWVADTYMGSSQHAAVARRYGRSTNQSILDPYAVIGRSYLSIIHADNRYSNWPFLAYLSNNPDGLNGLNSNAVQQLIRQYQGQETPIHTLNRMVSPVTAQTVMAYYNARLAYMDIGRSAVQQRLFDVINYDAFRDQAYRNLYAAGNSVYRVYDERKPMYGGSNIVPLTITGNGTVDIQVSNLGNGRSDSAFTAIVAIRSYDTGAIRYQVCPDGRATITVDDREEATLVVTNTPTALYTYDAFSSQAGDPELVGLNYQVRLNGAMPTDL
;
A
#
# COMPACT_ATOMS: atom_id res chain seq x y z
N MET A 1 -41.49 4.96 -17.19
CA MET A 1 -41.98 4.98 -15.78
C MET A 1 -41.26 3.97 -14.87
N SER A 2 -40.17 3.33 -15.33
CA SER A 2 -39.33 2.42 -14.55
C SER A 2 -38.12 3.07 -13.86
N ASP A 3 -37.78 4.32 -14.20
CA ASP A 3 -36.47 4.90 -13.85
C ASP A 3 -36.44 5.66 -12.53
N ARG A 4 -37.57 5.75 -11.81
CA ARG A 4 -37.66 6.44 -10.50
C ARG A 4 -37.54 5.51 -9.28
N LEU A 5 -37.45 4.19 -9.48
CA LEU A 5 -37.19 3.23 -8.40
C LEU A 5 -35.68 2.98 -8.17
N TRP A 6 -34.83 3.26 -9.15
CA TRP A 6 -33.38 3.01 -9.08
C TRP A 6 -32.64 3.98 -8.15
N VAL A 7 -33.01 5.26 -8.15
CA VAL A 7 -32.40 6.28 -7.28
C VAL A 7 -32.59 5.96 -5.80
N LYS A 8 -33.65 5.25 -5.40
CA LYS A 8 -33.91 4.91 -3.98
C LYS A 8 -33.04 3.78 -3.44
N LYS A 9 -32.50 2.88 -4.27
CA LYS A 9 -31.65 1.77 -3.82
C LYS A 9 -30.18 2.17 -3.70
N LEU A 10 -29.68 3.00 -4.62
CA LEU A 10 -28.36 3.63 -4.46
C LEU A 10 -28.36 4.59 -3.25
N HIS A 11 -29.44 5.37 -3.07
CA HIS A 11 -29.62 6.17 -1.86
C HIS A 11 -29.84 5.34 -0.59
N SER A 12 -30.31 4.08 -0.63
CA SER A 12 -30.43 3.29 0.62
C SER A 12 -29.11 2.62 1.00
N ALA A 13 -28.28 2.26 0.02
CA ALA A 13 -26.90 1.83 0.26
C ALA A 13 -26.05 3.00 0.82
N LEU A 14 -26.23 4.22 0.29
CA LEU A 14 -25.52 5.42 0.74
C LEU A 14 -26.15 6.09 1.99
N ARG A 15 -27.45 5.94 2.27
CA ARG A 15 -28.09 6.43 3.53
C ARG A 15 -27.86 5.52 4.72
N GLY A 16 -27.38 4.29 4.51
CA GLY A 16 -26.84 3.46 5.60
C GLY A 16 -25.50 3.96 6.14
N CYS A 17 -24.85 4.89 5.41
CA CYS A 17 -23.62 5.56 5.80
C CYS A 17 -23.92 6.76 6.71
N VAL A 18 -24.35 6.49 7.93
CA VAL A 18 -24.19 7.45 9.03
C VAL A 18 -23.56 6.67 10.17
N ALA A 19 -22.26 6.88 10.40
CA ALA A 19 -21.61 6.41 11.60
C ALA A 19 -20.79 7.56 12.19
N PHE A 20 -21.27 8.05 13.33
CA PHE A 20 -20.51 8.76 14.33
C PHE A 20 -19.18 8.05 14.58
N VAL A 21 -18.07 8.78 14.46
CA VAL A 21 -16.84 8.47 15.18
C VAL A 21 -17.01 9.08 16.58
N PRO A 22 -17.25 8.31 17.66
CA PRO A 22 -17.06 8.85 18.99
C PRO A 22 -15.54 8.91 19.21
N LEU A 23 -14.93 10.05 18.89
CA LEU A 23 -13.63 10.36 19.44
C LEU A 23 -13.84 10.54 20.95
N VAL A 24 -13.37 9.57 21.74
CA VAL A 24 -13.34 9.67 23.20
C VAL A 24 -12.40 10.80 23.57
N VAL A 25 -12.94 12.00 23.75
CA VAL A 25 -12.26 13.08 24.47
C VAL A 25 -12.25 12.69 25.94
N LEU A 26 -11.13 12.17 26.42
CA LEU A 26 -10.86 12.08 27.86
C LEU A 26 -10.90 13.51 28.42
N SER A 27 -12.00 13.85 29.08
CA SER A 27 -12.13 15.09 29.84
C SER A 27 -11.21 15.01 31.06
N VAL A 28 -10.05 15.65 31.00
CA VAL A 28 -9.29 16.00 32.21
C VAL A 28 -9.92 17.25 32.78
N SER A 29 -10.74 17.07 33.82
CA SER A 29 -11.26 18.18 34.62
C SER A 29 -10.16 18.78 35.49
N GLN A 30 -10.03 20.10 35.42
CA GLN A 30 -9.57 21.00 36.50
C GLN A 30 -8.10 20.88 36.94
N VAL A 31 -7.22 21.69 36.34
CA VAL A 31 -6.13 22.35 37.06
C VAL A 31 -6.09 23.83 36.68
N GLN A 32 -5.97 24.67 37.70
CA GLN A 32 -6.12 26.13 37.70
C GLN A 32 -5.19 26.88 36.74
N ALA A 33 -5.73 28.01 36.26
CA ALA A 33 -5.01 29.08 35.60
C ALA A 33 -3.84 29.62 36.45
N GLY A 34 -2.69 29.79 35.81
CA GLY A 34 -1.52 30.45 36.34
C GLY A 34 -0.48 30.65 35.24
N ASP A 35 -0.48 31.85 34.67
CA ASP A 35 0.63 32.55 34.01
C ASP A 35 1.32 31.92 32.80
N ILE A 36 0.89 32.29 31.58
CA ILE A 36 1.82 32.41 30.45
C ILE A 36 1.48 33.67 29.64
N ASN A 37 2.48 34.56 29.56
CA ASN A 37 2.42 35.89 28.98
C ASN A 37 2.28 35.88 27.45
N TYR A 38 1.49 36.84 26.97
CA TYR A 38 1.54 37.39 25.62
C TYR A 38 2.96 37.88 25.29
N ALA A 39 3.48 37.52 24.12
CA ALA A 39 4.55 38.27 23.46
C ALA A 39 4.32 38.28 21.94
N ASP A 40 4.37 39.51 21.45
CA ASP A 40 4.09 40.03 20.12
C ASP A 40 5.24 39.76 19.12
N ASP A 41 4.92 40.06 17.85
CA ASP A 41 5.52 39.76 16.56
C ASP A 41 7.03 40.03 16.35
N ASN A 42 7.55 39.39 15.28
CA ASN A 42 8.70 39.77 14.42
C ASN A 42 10.08 39.10 14.64
N ASN A 43 10.25 37.96 13.96
CA ASN A 43 11.48 37.52 13.24
C ASN A 43 12.75 37.16 14.08
N PRO A 44 13.74 36.43 13.54
CA PRO A 44 13.80 34.97 13.61
C PRO A 44 15.19 34.44 14.08
N PHE A 45 15.34 33.13 14.19
CA PHE A 45 16.61 32.37 14.24
C PHE A 45 17.68 32.77 15.27
N ASN A 46 17.84 31.92 16.30
CA ASN A 46 19.13 31.75 16.98
C ASN A 46 19.30 30.28 17.42
N VAL A 47 19.81 29.44 16.51
CA VAL A 47 20.44 28.16 16.88
C VAL A 47 21.94 28.36 16.80
N ARG A 48 22.60 28.36 17.97
CA ARG A 48 24.06 28.24 18.07
C ARG A 48 24.44 26.80 17.68
N SER A 49 25.01 26.66 16.48
CA SER A 49 25.75 25.47 16.06
C SER A 49 27.25 25.77 16.16
N THR A 50 28.01 24.86 16.77
CA THR A 50 29.46 24.93 16.85
C THR A 50 30.06 24.09 15.72
N ALA A 51 30.79 24.76 14.82
CA ALA A 51 31.73 24.26 13.80
C ALA A 51 31.18 23.27 12.74
N GLY A 52 31.30 23.48 11.42
CA GLY A 52 31.94 24.52 10.63
C GLY A 52 32.19 23.98 9.22
N SER A 53 31.49 24.51 8.20
CA SER A 53 32.01 24.79 6.85
C SER A 53 30.89 25.36 5.97
N THR A 54 31.17 26.54 5.43
CA THR A 54 30.27 27.45 4.73
C THR A 54 30.11 27.03 3.27
N VAL A 55 28.87 26.91 2.77
CA VAL A 55 28.55 27.08 1.34
C VAL A 55 27.53 28.20 1.23
N LEU A 56 27.92 29.25 0.51
CA LEU A 56 27.13 30.43 0.20
C LEU A 56 25.93 30.04 -0.69
N MET A 57 24.70 30.20 -0.22
CA MET A 57 23.52 30.17 -1.10
C MET A 57 23.20 31.60 -1.56
N ASN A 58 23.49 31.84 -2.84
CA ASN A 58 23.16 33.07 -3.56
C ASN A 58 21.64 33.11 -3.81
N THR A 59 20.96 34.12 -3.26
CA THR A 59 19.57 34.43 -3.55
C THR A 59 19.47 35.07 -4.94
N GLY A 60 19.21 34.25 -5.96
CA GLY A 60 18.86 34.69 -7.30
C GLY A 60 17.44 34.26 -7.65
N ARG A 61 16.54 35.23 -7.82
CA ARG A 61 15.25 35.05 -8.50
C ARG A 61 15.51 34.51 -9.91
N GLY A 62 15.05 33.30 -10.18
CA GLY A 62 14.94 32.69 -11.50
C GLY A 62 13.77 31.73 -11.48
N GLU A 63 12.91 31.80 -12.49
CA GLU A 63 11.77 30.92 -12.68
C GLU A 63 12.22 29.46 -12.67
N ALA A 64 11.76 28.69 -11.68
CA ALA A 64 12.06 27.27 -11.57
C ALA A 64 11.07 26.49 -12.44
N THR A 65 11.50 26.12 -13.65
CA THR A 65 10.93 24.99 -14.38
C THR A 65 11.29 23.71 -13.62
N ASN A 66 10.28 22.97 -13.15
CA ASN A 66 10.43 21.64 -12.55
C ASN A 66 11.14 20.70 -13.52
N LYS A 67 12.42 20.40 -13.29
CA LYS A 67 13.15 19.34 -14.00
C LYS A 67 13.17 18.11 -13.10
N GLN A 68 12.30 17.16 -13.40
CA GLN A 68 12.22 15.83 -12.77
C GLN A 68 13.61 15.15 -12.82
N LEU A 69 14.08 14.63 -11.69
CA LEU A 69 15.41 14.00 -11.59
C LEU A 69 15.33 12.55 -12.08
N ALA A 70 16.07 12.22 -13.15
CA ALA A 70 16.15 10.88 -13.71
C ALA A 70 16.70 9.85 -12.70
N GLN A 71 16.12 8.64 -12.66
CA GLN A 71 16.47 7.57 -11.71
C GLN A 71 17.37 6.51 -12.38
N ASN A 72 18.21 5.80 -11.61
CA ASN A 72 18.97 4.64 -12.13
C ASN A 72 18.02 3.44 -12.32
N ILE A 73 17.55 3.24 -13.54
CA ILE A 73 16.60 2.18 -13.93
C ILE A 73 17.28 0.84 -14.23
N ALA A 74 18.62 0.77 -14.27
CA ALA A 74 19.35 -0.48 -14.51
C ALA A 74 19.03 -1.58 -13.47
N LEU A 75 18.71 -1.17 -12.24
CA LEU A 75 18.33 -2.07 -11.13
C LEU A 75 17.01 -2.82 -11.37
N GLN A 76 16.22 -2.35 -12.34
CA GLN A 76 14.92 -2.92 -12.71
C GLN A 76 15.03 -3.81 -13.95
N ALA A 77 16.19 -3.84 -14.61
CA ALA A 77 16.42 -4.62 -15.81
C ALA A 77 16.79 -6.08 -15.50
N THR A 78 16.39 -6.97 -16.39
CA THR A 78 17.03 -8.29 -16.50
C THR A 78 18.29 -8.16 -17.35
N ALA A 79 19.44 -8.53 -16.78
CA ALA A 79 20.71 -8.53 -17.49
C ALA A 79 20.92 -9.83 -18.27
N THR A 80 21.31 -9.73 -19.54
CA THR A 80 21.78 -10.85 -20.37
C THR A 80 23.08 -10.49 -21.07
N THR A 81 23.81 -11.48 -21.61
CA THR A 81 25.11 -11.25 -22.25
C THR A 81 25.37 -12.25 -23.38
N SER A 82 26.24 -11.87 -24.32
CA SER A 82 26.77 -12.80 -25.32
C SER A 82 27.59 -13.93 -24.69
N TYR A 83 28.36 -13.60 -23.66
CA TYR A 83 29.25 -14.54 -22.98
C TYR A 83 29.75 -13.96 -21.65
N VAL A 84 29.76 -14.76 -20.59
CA VAL A 84 30.41 -14.46 -19.31
C VAL A 84 31.25 -15.65 -18.87
N SER A 85 32.47 -15.41 -18.40
CA SER A 85 33.35 -16.47 -17.89
C SER A 85 32.74 -17.10 -16.62
N SER A 86 32.97 -18.39 -16.39
CA SER A 86 32.28 -19.13 -15.31
C SER A 86 32.64 -18.68 -13.88
N TRP A 87 33.66 -17.85 -13.71
CA TRP A 87 34.07 -17.26 -12.43
C TRP A 87 33.74 -15.76 -12.32
N GLU A 88 33.15 -15.17 -13.35
CA GLU A 88 32.66 -13.79 -13.33
C GLU A 88 31.15 -13.77 -13.09
N THR A 89 30.64 -12.61 -12.65
CA THR A 89 29.27 -12.45 -12.15
C THR A 89 28.52 -11.44 -13.01
N LEU A 90 27.58 -11.91 -13.83
CA LEU A 90 26.78 -11.02 -14.70
C LEU A 90 25.96 -10.01 -13.88
N SER A 91 25.43 -10.39 -12.72
CA SER A 91 24.61 -9.48 -11.90
C SER A 91 25.38 -8.32 -11.28
N ALA A 92 26.73 -8.33 -11.31
CA ALA A 92 27.54 -7.21 -10.84
C ALA A 92 27.32 -5.95 -11.69
N VAL A 93 26.86 -6.09 -12.94
CA VAL A 93 26.64 -4.93 -13.81
C VAL A 93 25.49 -4.03 -13.36
N ASN A 94 24.55 -4.50 -12.53
CA ASN A 94 23.41 -3.69 -12.06
C ASN A 94 23.09 -3.91 -10.57
N ASP A 95 24.11 -3.98 -9.72
CA ASP A 95 23.94 -4.13 -8.27
C ASP A 95 24.01 -2.79 -7.49
N ASN A 96 24.14 -1.67 -8.21
CA ASN A 96 24.26 -0.31 -7.68
C ASN A 96 25.58 -0.06 -6.92
N SER A 97 26.63 -0.83 -7.21
CA SER A 97 27.94 -0.66 -6.59
C SER A 97 28.60 0.67 -6.99
N ILE A 98 29.54 1.13 -6.16
CA ILE A 98 30.42 2.26 -6.44
C ILE A 98 31.86 1.75 -6.36
N PRO A 99 32.45 1.30 -7.49
CA PRO A 99 33.82 0.79 -7.51
C PRO A 99 34.84 1.86 -7.15
N ALA A 100 35.88 1.50 -6.40
CA ALA A 100 36.96 2.43 -6.04
C ALA A 100 37.99 2.62 -7.16
N HIS A 101 38.17 1.63 -8.03
CA HIS A 101 39.09 1.60 -9.18
C HIS A 101 38.72 0.46 -10.13
N SER A 102 39.22 0.45 -11.36
CA SER A 102 38.87 -0.53 -12.41
C SER A 102 39.27 -1.98 -12.11
N ASN A 103 40.05 -2.24 -11.06
CA ASN A 103 40.35 -3.61 -10.58
C ASN A 103 39.62 -3.96 -9.27
N ASP A 104 38.55 -3.25 -8.91
CA ASP A 104 37.81 -3.46 -7.66
C ASP A 104 36.74 -4.54 -7.84
N LYS A 105 37.06 -5.76 -7.43
CA LYS A 105 36.12 -6.91 -7.48
C LYS A 105 35.35 -7.12 -6.18
N SER A 106 35.31 -6.17 -5.26
CA SER A 106 34.67 -6.34 -3.94
C SER A 106 33.17 -6.67 -4.02
N ASN A 107 32.50 -6.25 -5.10
CA ASN A 107 31.09 -6.56 -5.38
C ASN A 107 30.91 -7.49 -6.60
N GLY A 108 31.99 -8.14 -7.06
CA GLY A 108 32.00 -8.93 -8.28
C GLY A 108 32.39 -8.11 -9.52
N ALA A 109 32.47 -8.78 -10.67
CA ALA A 109 32.72 -8.15 -11.96
C ALA A 109 32.08 -8.99 -13.06
N TYR A 110 31.63 -8.35 -14.14
CA TYR A 110 31.39 -9.04 -15.40
C TYR A 110 32.69 -9.06 -16.22
N GLY A 111 32.99 -10.21 -16.82
CA GLY A 111 34.10 -10.37 -17.77
C GLY A 111 33.83 -11.51 -18.75
N ASN A 112 34.30 -11.36 -19.98
CA ASN A 112 34.03 -12.28 -21.08
C ASN A 112 35.26 -13.06 -21.55
N TRP A 113 36.17 -13.40 -20.64
CA TRP A 113 37.37 -14.18 -20.96
C TRP A 113 37.05 -15.62 -21.46
N ASN A 114 37.61 -16.14 -22.54
CA ASN A 114 38.66 -15.57 -23.41
C ASN A 114 38.13 -15.28 -24.82
N ASN A 115 37.65 -14.06 -25.07
CA ASN A 115 37.08 -13.65 -26.36
C ASN A 115 37.77 -12.39 -26.95
N PRO A 116 39.09 -12.42 -27.19
CA PRO A 116 39.83 -11.26 -27.70
C PRO A 116 39.46 -10.96 -29.14
N ASN A 117 39.61 -9.69 -29.54
CA ASN A 117 39.36 -9.20 -30.90
C ASN A 117 37.97 -9.61 -31.45
N SER A 118 36.97 -9.65 -30.58
CA SER A 118 35.59 -9.95 -30.92
C SER A 118 34.64 -9.02 -30.19
N ILE A 119 33.51 -8.67 -30.82
CA ILE A 119 32.47 -7.88 -30.17
C ILE A 119 31.68 -8.80 -29.24
N GLN A 120 31.62 -8.41 -27.98
CA GLN A 120 30.79 -9.01 -26.96
C GLN A 120 29.81 -7.97 -26.44
N TRP A 121 28.69 -8.41 -25.86
CA TRP A 121 27.67 -7.49 -25.40
C TRP A 121 27.10 -7.88 -24.03
N VAL A 122 26.70 -6.86 -23.28
CA VAL A 122 25.82 -6.97 -22.10
C VAL A 122 24.55 -6.18 -22.42
N GLN A 123 23.40 -6.74 -22.11
CA GLN A 123 22.08 -6.22 -22.46
C GLN A 123 21.20 -6.11 -21.23
N TYR A 124 20.40 -5.06 -21.19
CA TYR A 124 19.27 -4.90 -20.30
C TYR A 124 17.97 -5.04 -21.06
N ASP A 125 17.07 -5.85 -20.49
CA ASP A 125 15.67 -5.95 -20.87
C ASP A 125 14.80 -5.45 -19.73
N TRP A 126 13.94 -4.48 -20.02
CA TRP A 126 12.87 -4.04 -19.12
C TRP A 126 11.52 -4.61 -19.57
N ASN A 127 10.60 -4.77 -18.63
CA ASN A 127 9.23 -5.22 -18.90
C ASN A 127 8.36 -4.13 -19.56
N GLN A 128 8.86 -2.89 -19.65
CA GLN A 128 8.19 -1.74 -20.24
C GLN A 128 9.23 -0.78 -20.85
N ASN A 129 8.79 0.18 -21.67
CA ASN A 129 9.67 1.21 -22.22
C ASN A 129 10.07 2.24 -21.15
N TYR A 130 11.26 2.82 -21.32
CA TYR A 130 11.78 3.94 -20.54
C TYR A 130 12.29 5.03 -21.48
N SER A 131 12.10 6.30 -21.10
CA SER A 131 12.80 7.44 -21.69
C SER A 131 14.16 7.59 -21.00
N LEU A 132 15.22 7.32 -21.75
CA LEU A 132 16.58 7.26 -21.24
C LEU A 132 17.25 8.64 -21.34
N THR A 133 17.75 9.16 -20.22
CA THR A 133 18.46 10.45 -20.19
C THR A 133 19.97 10.27 -20.34
N SER A 134 20.56 9.26 -19.71
CA SER A 134 22.00 8.99 -19.77
C SER A 134 22.32 7.55 -19.39
N THR A 135 23.54 7.13 -19.67
CA THR A 135 24.11 5.88 -19.15
C THR A 135 25.51 6.10 -18.62
N GLU A 136 25.91 5.33 -17.62
CA GLU A 136 27.26 5.34 -17.04
C GLU A 136 27.81 3.92 -16.99
N VAL A 137 29.05 3.72 -17.45
CA VAL A 137 29.74 2.44 -17.34
C VAL A 137 31.04 2.58 -16.57
N TYR A 138 31.27 1.71 -15.61
CA TYR A 138 32.55 1.54 -14.95
C TYR A 138 33.26 0.30 -15.51
N TRP A 139 34.38 0.49 -16.21
CA TRP A 139 35.09 -0.62 -16.87
C TRP A 139 35.91 -1.44 -15.88
N PHE A 140 35.89 -2.77 -16.04
CA PHE A 140 36.74 -3.71 -15.32
C PHE A 140 38.04 -3.94 -16.11
N ASP A 141 39.16 -3.92 -15.40
CA ASP A 141 40.51 -4.14 -15.93
C ASP A 141 41.37 -4.79 -14.83
N ASP A 142 41.78 -6.05 -15.06
CA ASP A 142 42.62 -6.82 -14.14
C ASP A 142 44.13 -6.69 -14.42
N ASN A 143 44.52 -5.80 -15.33
CA ASN A 143 45.85 -5.69 -15.94
C ASN A 143 46.37 -7.02 -16.53
N GLY A 144 45.48 -7.92 -16.91
CA GLY A 144 45.76 -9.26 -17.40
C GLY A 144 44.81 -9.64 -18.54
N GLY A 145 44.03 -10.71 -18.35
CA GLY A 145 43.20 -11.29 -19.41
C GLY A 145 41.92 -10.50 -19.71
N VAL A 146 41.54 -9.55 -18.86
CA VAL A 146 40.37 -8.69 -19.04
C VAL A 146 40.79 -7.24 -18.90
N LEU A 147 40.65 -6.46 -19.97
CA LEU A 147 41.05 -5.06 -20.04
C LEU A 147 39.88 -4.15 -20.41
N VAL A 148 40.05 -2.85 -20.22
CA VAL A 148 39.12 -1.84 -20.76
C VAL A 148 38.96 -2.05 -22.28
N PRO A 149 37.74 -1.90 -22.85
CA PRO A 149 37.55 -2.02 -24.29
C PRO A 149 38.42 -1.05 -25.08
N THR A 150 38.82 -1.42 -26.31
CA THR A 150 39.33 -0.48 -27.32
C THR A 150 38.21 0.12 -28.15
N THR A 151 37.01 -0.44 -28.08
CA THR A 151 35.77 0.07 -28.68
C THR A 151 34.61 -0.29 -27.79
N ALA A 152 33.77 0.69 -27.43
CA ALA A 152 32.50 0.45 -26.76
C ALA A 152 31.44 1.44 -27.23
N TYR A 153 30.22 0.96 -27.48
CA TYR A 153 29.08 1.80 -27.85
C TYR A 153 27.78 1.24 -27.31
N LEU A 154 26.84 2.13 -27.01
CA LEU A 154 25.49 1.74 -26.61
C LEU A 154 24.61 1.56 -27.85
N GLN A 155 23.76 0.54 -27.83
CA GLN A 155 22.66 0.38 -28.78
C GLN A 155 21.33 0.22 -28.06
N TYR A 156 20.25 0.68 -28.68
CA TYR A 156 18.88 0.50 -28.20
C TYR A 156 18.03 -0.26 -29.22
N TRP A 157 17.00 -0.94 -28.73
CA TRP A 157 16.04 -1.65 -29.58
C TRP A 157 14.91 -0.71 -29.99
N ASN A 158 14.64 -0.59 -31.30
CA ASN A 158 13.56 0.28 -31.81
C ASN A 158 12.26 -0.48 -32.14
N GLY A 159 12.13 -1.74 -31.69
CA GLY A 159 11.02 -2.63 -32.06
C GLY A 159 11.34 -3.60 -33.20
N ASN A 160 12.22 -3.20 -34.13
CA ASN A 160 12.57 -3.97 -35.33
C ASN A 160 14.06 -4.37 -35.40
N GLY A 161 14.93 -3.59 -34.78
CA GLY A 161 16.38 -3.77 -34.85
C GLY A 161 17.14 -2.94 -33.81
N TRP A 162 18.44 -3.20 -33.72
CA TRP A 162 19.36 -2.46 -32.85
C TRP A 162 19.89 -1.21 -33.55
N ILE A 163 19.78 -0.06 -32.91
CA ILE A 163 20.27 1.24 -33.38
C ILE A 163 21.36 1.73 -32.42
N THR A 164 22.49 2.23 -32.94
CA THR A 164 23.57 2.79 -32.12
C THR A 164 23.19 4.16 -31.58
N ALA A 165 23.25 4.33 -30.25
CA ALA A 165 23.01 5.59 -29.55
C ALA A 165 24.26 6.47 -29.51
N GLY A 166 25.44 5.88 -29.35
CA GLY A 166 26.71 6.60 -29.32
C GLY A 166 27.85 5.76 -28.72
N ASP A 167 29.08 6.26 -28.87
CA ASP A 167 30.28 5.66 -28.29
C ASP A 167 30.37 5.98 -26.79
N ILE A 168 30.82 5.03 -25.99
CA ILE A 168 31.01 5.20 -24.54
C ILE A 168 32.49 5.51 -24.29
N PRO A 169 32.82 6.53 -23.47
CA PRO A 169 34.20 6.79 -23.09
C PRO A 169 34.87 5.58 -22.41
N LEU A 170 36.20 5.51 -22.49
CA LEU A 170 37.00 4.32 -22.14
C LEU A 170 38.03 4.62 -21.05
N GLU A 171 37.74 5.56 -20.15
CA GLU A 171 38.64 5.94 -19.07
C GLU A 171 38.60 4.92 -17.92
N LYS A 172 39.76 4.62 -17.33
CA LYS A 172 39.87 3.81 -16.11
C LYS A 172 39.48 4.62 -14.89
N ASP A 173 39.12 3.90 -13.82
CA ASP A 173 38.91 4.46 -12.48
C ASP A 173 37.83 5.55 -12.39
N THR A 174 36.82 5.48 -13.27
CA THR A 174 35.71 6.43 -13.29
C THR A 174 34.47 5.83 -13.96
N PHE A 175 33.31 6.44 -13.69
CA PHE A 175 32.11 6.23 -14.50
C PHE A 175 32.23 6.98 -15.83
N ASN A 176 32.12 6.24 -16.93
CA ASN A 176 32.13 6.76 -18.30
C ASN A 176 30.70 7.05 -18.73
N THR A 177 30.37 8.33 -18.93
CA THR A 177 28.99 8.79 -19.17
C THR A 177 28.71 9.02 -20.65
N LEU A 178 27.53 8.61 -21.11
CA LEU A 178 26.97 8.95 -22.43
C LEU A 178 25.56 9.54 -22.26
N SER A 179 25.29 10.70 -22.87
CA SER A 179 23.93 11.28 -22.93
C SER A 179 23.08 10.50 -23.93
N LEU A 180 21.82 10.28 -23.60
CA LEU A 180 20.88 9.51 -24.43
C LEU A 180 19.68 10.33 -24.92
N ASP A 181 19.61 11.60 -24.53
CA ASP A 181 18.71 12.60 -25.10
C ASP A 181 17.23 12.15 -25.23
N GLY A 182 16.75 11.35 -24.28
CA GLY A 182 15.36 10.90 -24.21
C GLY A 182 15.03 9.69 -25.09
N ILE A 183 16.02 8.88 -25.51
CA ILE A 183 15.78 7.63 -26.26
C ILE A 183 14.75 6.77 -25.51
N VAL A 184 13.67 6.43 -26.20
CA VAL A 184 12.61 5.58 -25.67
C VAL A 184 12.83 4.13 -26.10
N THR A 185 12.99 3.23 -25.14
CA THR A 185 13.15 1.79 -25.41
C THR A 185 12.90 0.95 -24.17
N ASN A 186 12.59 -0.33 -24.37
CA ASN A 186 12.60 -1.35 -23.30
C ASN A 186 13.84 -2.25 -23.37
N ARG A 187 14.79 -1.98 -24.27
CA ARG A 187 16.05 -2.75 -24.33
C ARG A 187 17.22 -1.90 -24.76
N VAL A 188 18.33 -2.04 -24.04
CA VAL A 188 19.63 -1.49 -24.44
C VAL A 188 20.71 -2.55 -24.32
N ARG A 189 21.79 -2.40 -25.09
CA ARG A 189 22.99 -3.20 -24.93
C ARG A 189 24.25 -2.37 -25.10
N VAL A 190 25.25 -2.64 -24.28
CA VAL A 190 26.62 -2.17 -24.47
C VAL A 190 27.36 -3.21 -25.29
N SER A 191 27.79 -2.84 -26.49
CA SER A 191 28.66 -3.65 -27.33
C SER A 191 30.10 -3.20 -27.15
N MET A 192 30.99 -4.12 -26.84
CA MET A 192 32.38 -3.83 -26.48
C MET A 192 33.36 -4.83 -27.09
N LEU A 193 34.55 -4.36 -27.42
CA LEU A 193 35.66 -5.14 -27.98
C LEU A 193 36.97 -4.60 -27.41
N ASN A 194 37.91 -5.49 -27.11
CA ASN A 194 39.33 -5.17 -27.00
C ASN A 194 40.10 -5.96 -28.07
N THR A 195 41.02 -5.31 -28.79
CA THR A 195 41.74 -5.91 -29.93
C THR A 195 42.81 -6.93 -29.53
N TYR A 196 43.18 -6.99 -28.25
CA TYR A 196 44.27 -7.82 -27.74
C TYR A 196 43.81 -8.82 -26.67
N GLU A 197 42.91 -8.41 -25.78
CA GLU A 197 42.41 -9.21 -24.66
C GLU A 197 40.88 -9.19 -24.58
N SER A 198 40.31 -9.76 -23.52
CA SER A 198 38.86 -9.75 -23.25
C SER A 198 38.42 -8.45 -22.56
N THR A 199 37.12 -8.20 -22.40
CA THR A 199 36.54 -6.98 -21.80
C THR A 199 35.68 -7.26 -20.58
N GLY A 200 35.52 -6.26 -19.72
CA GLY A 200 34.70 -6.39 -18.51
C GLY A 200 34.09 -5.08 -18.01
N MET A 201 33.13 -5.20 -17.11
CA MET A 201 32.38 -4.11 -16.49
C MET A 201 32.24 -4.39 -14.99
N LEU A 202 32.44 -3.36 -14.16
CA LEU A 202 32.18 -3.42 -12.73
C LEU A 202 30.77 -2.96 -12.38
N GLU A 203 30.25 -1.95 -13.10
CA GLU A 203 28.92 -1.41 -12.90
C GLU A 203 28.42 -0.76 -14.21
N TRP A 204 27.13 -0.87 -14.49
CA TRP A 204 26.47 -0.21 -15.60
C TRP A 204 25.13 0.37 -15.16
N ARG A 205 25.05 1.70 -15.20
CA ARG A 205 23.85 2.46 -14.83
C ARG A 205 23.20 3.00 -16.08
N VAL A 206 21.88 3.03 -16.03
CA VAL A 206 21.06 3.69 -17.05
C VAL A 206 20.11 4.59 -16.30
N TYR A 207 20.15 5.88 -16.59
CA TYR A 207 19.25 6.85 -16.01
C TYR A 207 18.11 7.14 -16.97
N GLY A 208 16.90 7.13 -16.44
CA GLY A 208 15.71 7.40 -17.22
C GLY A 208 14.48 7.46 -16.34
N THR A 209 13.36 7.69 -16.98
CA THR A 209 12.02 7.62 -16.39
C THR A 209 11.19 6.66 -17.23
N THR A 210 10.12 6.09 -16.67
CA THR A 210 9.22 5.23 -17.45
C THR A 210 8.73 5.99 -18.68
N ASP A 211 8.73 5.34 -19.85
CA ASP A 211 8.23 5.96 -21.08
C ASP A 211 6.73 6.20 -20.92
N GLY A 212 6.39 7.48 -20.82
CA GLY A 212 5.22 7.99 -20.12
C GLY A 212 5.53 9.29 -19.35
N ASP A 213 6.82 9.54 -19.09
CA ASP A 213 7.30 10.59 -18.18
C ASP A 213 8.42 11.44 -18.82
N GLY A 214 8.35 11.64 -20.15
CA GLY A 214 9.31 12.41 -20.96
C GLY A 214 8.66 12.99 -22.22
N ASP A 215 8.00 14.14 -22.05
CA ASP A 215 7.58 15.15 -23.04
C ASP A 215 7.43 14.69 -24.51
N SER A 216 6.53 13.74 -24.73
CA SER A 216 5.61 13.74 -25.88
C SER A 216 4.22 13.23 -25.49
N SER A 217 3.84 13.42 -24.23
CA SER A 217 2.45 13.77 -24.00
C SER A 217 2.39 15.26 -24.32
N GLU A 218 1.49 15.69 -25.21
CA GLU A 218 0.72 16.86 -24.79
C GLU A 218 0.36 16.55 -23.34
N SER A 219 0.88 17.32 -22.36
CA SER A 219 0.49 17.17 -20.95
C SER A 219 -0.98 16.84 -20.99
N VAL A 220 -1.41 15.65 -20.56
CA VAL A 220 -2.82 15.31 -20.65
C VAL A 220 -3.48 16.32 -19.74
N SER A 221 -3.95 17.41 -20.32
CA SER A 221 -4.52 18.50 -19.58
C SER A 221 -5.83 17.91 -19.12
N PHE A 222 -5.98 17.70 -17.81
CA PHE A 222 -7.26 17.34 -17.24
C PHE A 222 -8.08 18.63 -17.28
N PRO A 223 -9.01 18.83 -18.24
CA PRO A 223 -9.90 19.96 -18.20
C PRO A 223 -10.69 19.93 -16.89
N PRO A 224 -10.89 21.09 -16.26
CA PRO A 224 -11.79 21.19 -15.13
C PRO A 224 -13.21 20.89 -15.59
N VAL A 225 -13.95 20.17 -14.76
CA VAL A 225 -15.39 20.03 -14.92
C VAL A 225 -16.04 21.27 -14.32
N THR A 226 -16.70 22.09 -15.15
CA THR A 226 -17.17 23.43 -14.75
C THR A 226 -18.69 23.61 -14.72
N SER A 227 -19.46 22.86 -15.52
CA SER A 227 -20.93 22.95 -15.55
C SER A 227 -21.65 21.61 -15.44
N GLU A 228 -20.94 20.54 -15.75
CA GLU A 228 -21.40 19.17 -15.70
C GLU A 228 -21.03 18.57 -14.34
N TYR A 229 -21.83 17.66 -13.78
CA TYR A 229 -21.38 16.86 -12.61
C TYR A 229 -21.10 17.69 -11.33
N GLU A 230 -21.86 18.79 -11.15
CA GLU A 230 -21.77 19.67 -9.99
C GLU A 230 -22.46 19.08 -8.74
N TYR A 231 -21.85 19.28 -7.57
CA TYR A 231 -22.56 19.07 -6.31
C TYR A 231 -23.46 20.26 -6.03
N GLU A 232 -24.78 20.03 -6.04
CA GLU A 232 -25.81 21.01 -5.67
C GLU A 232 -25.74 22.38 -6.39
N GLY A 233 -25.22 22.40 -7.62
CA GLY A 233 -25.11 23.61 -8.43
C GLY A 233 -23.90 24.51 -8.09
N ILE A 234 -22.89 23.98 -7.38
CA ILE A 234 -21.64 24.68 -7.10
C ILE A 234 -20.74 24.68 -8.34
N ASN A 235 -20.33 25.87 -8.78
CA ASN A 235 -19.47 26.07 -9.94
C ASN A 235 -18.62 27.35 -9.84
N THR A 236 -17.80 27.58 -10.87
CA THR A 236 -16.88 28.73 -10.94
C THR A 236 -17.57 30.10 -10.98
N GLY A 237 -18.88 30.14 -11.23
CA GLY A 237 -19.67 31.38 -11.19
C GLY A 237 -20.16 31.76 -9.79
N ASN A 238 -20.19 30.82 -8.84
CA ASN A 238 -20.77 31.03 -7.51
C ASN A 238 -19.88 30.54 -6.34
N ALA A 239 -18.69 30.02 -6.63
CA ALA A 239 -17.71 29.55 -5.65
C ALA A 239 -16.28 29.94 -6.07
N LEU A 240 -15.40 30.07 -5.07
CA LEU A 240 -13.96 30.11 -5.34
C LEU A 240 -13.46 28.70 -5.64
N TYR A 241 -12.34 28.61 -6.37
CA TYR A 241 -11.71 27.34 -6.68
C TYR A 241 -10.18 27.40 -6.59
N PHE A 242 -9.57 26.25 -6.36
CA PHE A 242 -8.12 26.06 -6.32
C PHE A 242 -7.78 24.75 -7.06
N ASP A 243 -6.84 24.80 -8.00
CA ASP A 243 -6.50 23.71 -8.91
C ASP A 243 -5.12 23.12 -8.62
N SER A 244 -5.01 21.81 -8.80
CA SER A 244 -3.76 21.09 -9.07
C SER A 244 -3.87 20.44 -10.46
N ASP A 245 -3.04 19.44 -10.80
CA ASP A 245 -3.07 18.81 -12.12
C ASP A 245 -4.31 17.92 -12.30
N HIS A 246 -4.66 17.12 -11.29
CA HIS A 246 -5.76 16.15 -11.34
C HIS A 246 -7.00 16.56 -10.55
N PHE A 247 -6.92 17.59 -9.70
CA PHE A 247 -8.00 17.94 -8.77
C PHE A 247 -8.37 19.42 -8.81
N ARG A 248 -9.62 19.71 -8.43
CA ARG A 248 -10.12 21.07 -8.18
C ARG A 248 -10.90 21.10 -6.86
N ILE A 249 -10.51 21.97 -5.95
CA ILE A 249 -11.28 22.24 -4.72
C ILE A 249 -12.17 23.46 -4.94
N TYR A 250 -13.47 23.33 -4.64
CA TYR A 250 -14.43 24.44 -4.52
C TYR A 250 -14.63 24.82 -3.05
N TYR A 251 -14.54 26.12 -2.77
CA TYR A 251 -14.61 26.68 -1.41
C TYR A 251 -15.24 28.08 -1.38
N GLY A 252 -15.52 28.58 -0.18
CA GLY A 252 -16.20 29.83 0.08
C GLY A 252 -15.24 31.02 0.20
N GLY A 253 -15.72 32.21 -0.17
CA GLY A 253 -15.01 33.47 0.06
C GLY A 253 -15.39 34.56 -0.96
N ASN A 254 -15.05 35.81 -0.68
CA ASN A 254 -15.35 36.96 -1.55
C ASN A 254 -16.84 37.09 -1.96
N GLY A 255 -17.76 36.68 -1.08
CA GLY A 255 -19.20 36.68 -1.37
C GLY A 255 -19.68 35.50 -2.22
N LEU A 256 -18.79 34.57 -2.58
CA LEU A 256 -19.08 33.35 -3.34
C LEU A 256 -19.10 32.14 -2.40
N TYR A 257 -20.28 31.63 -2.06
CA TYR A 257 -20.47 30.54 -1.09
C TYR A 257 -21.35 29.40 -1.63
N GLY A 258 -21.47 29.31 -2.95
CA GLY A 258 -22.36 28.37 -3.62
C GLY A 258 -23.85 28.73 -3.44
N PRO A 259 -24.76 27.96 -4.08
CA PRO A 259 -26.20 28.27 -4.07
C PRO A 259 -26.85 28.24 -2.67
N LYS A 260 -26.32 27.44 -1.75
CA LYS A 260 -26.82 27.32 -0.38
C LYS A 260 -26.11 28.22 0.63
N GLY A 261 -25.02 28.87 0.24
CA GLY A 261 -24.22 29.68 1.16
C GLY A 261 -23.45 28.85 2.20
N ASN A 262 -23.13 27.60 1.90
CA ASN A 262 -22.61 26.60 2.85
C ASN A 262 -21.16 26.18 2.56
N LEU A 263 -20.44 26.85 1.66
CA LEU A 263 -19.02 26.54 1.43
C LEU A 263 -18.11 27.08 2.54
N GLY A 264 -17.12 26.30 2.96
CA GLY A 264 -16.15 26.69 3.97
C GLY A 264 -15.09 27.65 3.41
N GLU A 265 -14.62 28.61 4.21
CA GLU A 265 -13.49 29.49 3.88
C GLU A 265 -12.17 28.87 4.32
N HIS A 266 -11.15 28.92 3.46
CA HIS A 266 -9.86 28.27 3.71
C HIS A 266 -8.69 29.14 3.29
N SER A 267 -7.57 29.01 3.99
CA SER A 267 -6.32 29.62 3.59
C SER A 267 -5.73 28.92 2.37
N ARG A 268 -4.89 29.64 1.62
CA ARG A 268 -4.15 29.06 0.49
C ARG A 268 -3.25 27.88 0.90
N GLN A 269 -2.73 27.90 2.13
CA GLN A 269 -1.88 26.83 2.65
C GLN A 269 -2.67 25.54 2.89
N GLU A 270 -3.86 25.64 3.48
CA GLU A 270 -4.75 24.48 3.70
C GLU A 270 -5.21 23.85 2.38
N LEU A 271 -5.56 24.68 1.40
CA LEU A 271 -5.94 24.24 0.06
C LEU A 271 -4.78 23.53 -0.66
N GLN A 272 -3.58 24.13 -0.64
CA GLN A 272 -2.39 23.52 -1.24
C GLN A 272 -2.06 22.18 -0.58
N MET A 273 -2.04 22.15 0.75
CA MET A 273 -1.74 20.94 1.51
C MET A 273 -2.72 19.81 1.20
N THR A 274 -4.01 20.13 1.07
CA THR A 274 -5.05 19.15 0.72
C THR A 274 -4.87 18.61 -0.70
N LEU A 275 -4.56 19.49 -1.66
CA LEU A 275 -4.25 19.07 -3.03
C LEU A 275 -2.98 18.19 -3.07
N ASP A 276 -1.95 18.52 -2.30
CA ASP A 276 -0.72 17.72 -2.24
C ASP A 276 -1.00 16.29 -1.75
N PHE A 277 -1.95 16.08 -0.83
CA PHE A 277 -2.37 14.73 -0.40
C PHE A 277 -3.02 13.95 -1.53
N LEU A 278 -3.94 14.60 -2.25
CA LEU A 278 -4.69 13.98 -3.33
C LEU A 278 -3.78 13.68 -4.53
N GLU A 279 -2.88 14.60 -4.89
CA GLU A 279 -1.90 14.40 -5.96
C GLU A 279 -0.92 13.30 -5.60
N GLY A 280 -0.38 13.28 -4.37
CA GLY A 280 0.47 12.16 -3.96
C GLY A 280 -0.28 10.82 -3.96
N ALA A 281 -1.54 10.79 -3.52
CA ALA A 281 -2.34 9.57 -3.57
C ALA A 281 -2.61 9.13 -5.02
N TYR A 282 -2.84 10.07 -5.92
CA TYR A 282 -2.98 9.83 -7.34
C TYR A 282 -1.70 9.25 -7.94
N ASP A 283 -0.56 9.91 -7.74
CA ASP A 283 0.76 9.44 -8.19
C ASP A 283 1.02 8.00 -7.74
N TYR A 284 0.74 7.71 -6.47
CA TYR A 284 0.95 6.37 -5.94
C TYR A 284 -0.02 5.39 -6.60
N TYR A 285 -1.33 5.52 -6.40
CA TYR A 285 -2.28 4.48 -6.81
C TYR A 285 -2.48 4.41 -8.32
N VAL A 286 -2.59 5.55 -9.00
CA VAL A 286 -2.87 5.61 -10.44
C VAL A 286 -1.59 5.41 -11.22
N ASP A 287 -0.57 6.23 -10.99
CA ASP A 287 0.63 6.21 -11.85
C ASP A 287 1.57 5.06 -11.50
N GLU A 288 1.93 4.86 -10.23
CA GLU A 288 2.86 3.81 -9.83
C GLU A 288 2.20 2.41 -9.73
N ARG A 289 0.94 2.34 -9.31
CA ARG A 289 0.23 1.05 -9.13
C ARG A 289 -0.75 0.71 -10.24
N GLY A 290 -0.97 1.62 -11.19
CA GLY A 290 -1.76 1.37 -12.39
C GLY A 290 -3.25 1.20 -12.15
N PHE A 291 -3.79 1.72 -11.04
CA PHE A 291 -5.25 1.82 -10.87
C PHE A 291 -5.82 2.71 -11.98
N ARG A 292 -7.07 2.45 -12.35
CA ARG A 292 -7.75 3.29 -13.33
C ARG A 292 -7.95 4.71 -12.78
N SER A 293 -7.47 5.72 -13.50
CA SER A 293 -7.64 7.13 -13.12
C SER A 293 -9.11 7.47 -12.86
N PRO A 294 -9.45 8.04 -11.69
CA PRO A 294 -10.79 8.56 -11.40
C PRO A 294 -11.25 9.69 -12.32
N GLY A 295 -10.32 10.37 -13.01
CA GLY A 295 -10.65 11.39 -14.00
C GLY A 295 -11.20 10.82 -15.30
N LEU A 296 -11.11 9.50 -15.52
CA LEU A 296 -11.61 8.87 -16.73
C LEU A 296 -13.07 8.40 -16.53
N PRO A 297 -14.02 8.90 -17.36
CA PRO A 297 -15.41 8.47 -17.29
C PRO A 297 -15.54 6.96 -17.46
N VAL A 298 -16.38 6.33 -16.65
CA VAL A 298 -16.74 4.92 -16.87
C VAL A 298 -17.55 4.78 -18.17
N ASN A 299 -18.43 5.74 -18.46
CA ASN A 299 -19.24 5.71 -19.66
C ASN A 299 -18.42 6.17 -20.87
N SER A 300 -18.19 5.25 -21.82
CA SER A 300 -17.39 5.46 -23.02
C SER A 300 -17.93 6.52 -23.98
N ARG A 301 -19.12 7.07 -23.74
CA ARG A 301 -19.68 8.21 -24.50
C ARG A 301 -18.95 9.53 -24.23
N PHE A 302 -18.25 9.65 -23.10
CA PHE A 302 -17.54 10.86 -22.71
C PHE A 302 -16.05 10.71 -22.96
N GLN A 303 -15.42 11.80 -23.39
CA GLN A 303 -13.99 11.85 -23.68
C GLN A 303 -13.29 12.56 -22.51
N GLY A 304 -12.75 11.76 -21.59
CA GLY A 304 -11.87 12.26 -20.54
C GLY A 304 -10.39 12.23 -20.95
N PRO A 305 -9.47 12.49 -20.00
CA PRO A 305 -9.75 12.60 -18.57
C PRO A 305 -10.19 14.00 -18.12
N TYR A 306 -10.72 14.11 -16.90
CA TYR A 306 -11.20 15.35 -16.28
C TYR A 306 -10.68 15.50 -14.85
N LYS A 307 -10.52 16.73 -14.37
CA LYS A 307 -10.19 16.96 -12.95
C LYS A 307 -11.29 16.40 -12.06
N LEU A 308 -10.90 15.76 -10.97
CA LEU A 308 -11.83 15.34 -9.95
C LEU A 308 -12.19 16.55 -9.07
N ASN A 309 -13.49 16.86 -9.00
CA ASN A 309 -14.00 17.96 -8.20
C ASN A 309 -14.11 17.58 -6.72
N VAL A 310 -13.70 18.50 -5.85
CA VAL A 310 -13.74 18.37 -4.39
C VAL A 310 -14.49 19.57 -3.84
N TYR A 311 -15.55 19.35 -3.07
CA TYR A 311 -16.39 20.42 -2.53
C TYR A 311 -16.22 20.49 -1.01
N SER A 312 -15.78 21.63 -0.49
CA SER A 312 -15.65 21.84 0.96
C SER A 312 -16.89 22.54 1.53
N VAL A 313 -17.72 21.78 2.25
CA VAL A 313 -19.06 22.22 2.70
C VAL A 313 -19.18 22.21 4.23
N THR A 314 -20.01 23.08 4.79
CA THR A 314 -20.15 23.30 6.25
C THR A 314 -21.32 22.52 6.87
N ASP A 315 -22.20 21.93 6.05
CA ASP A 315 -23.47 21.31 6.47
C ASP A 315 -23.51 19.78 6.24
N LEU A 316 -22.35 19.15 6.01
CA LEU A 316 -22.24 17.70 5.87
C LEU A 316 -22.18 17.02 7.25
N ASP A 317 -23.13 16.12 7.52
CA ASP A 317 -23.19 15.29 8.75
C ASP A 317 -22.32 14.02 8.64
N ALA A 318 -21.10 14.18 8.10
CA ALA A 318 -20.08 13.16 7.91
C ALA A 318 -18.71 13.86 7.73
N GLY A 319 -17.61 13.11 7.83
CA GLY A 319 -16.27 13.62 7.51
C GLY A 319 -16.14 13.95 6.03
N GLY A 320 -16.55 13.01 5.18
CA GLY A 320 -16.65 13.17 3.74
C GLY A 320 -17.67 12.21 3.15
N VAL A 321 -17.91 12.37 1.84
CA VAL A 321 -18.65 11.43 1.01
C VAL A 321 -18.20 11.56 -0.44
N MET A 322 -17.94 10.43 -1.08
CA MET A 322 -17.81 10.35 -2.53
C MET A 322 -19.20 10.40 -3.19
N GLY A 323 -19.44 11.44 -3.97
CA GLY A 323 -20.60 11.57 -4.82
C GLY A 323 -20.32 11.05 -6.24
N PHE A 324 -21.39 10.72 -6.95
CA PHE A 324 -21.32 10.06 -8.25
C PHE A 324 -22.25 10.71 -9.25
N ASP A 325 -21.72 11.04 -10.43
CA ASP A 325 -22.53 11.33 -11.60
C ASP A 325 -22.81 10.06 -12.40
N ALA A 326 -24.08 9.66 -12.47
CA ALA A 326 -24.51 8.45 -13.17
C ALA A 326 -24.53 8.59 -14.71
N TYR A 327 -24.41 9.80 -15.25
CA TYR A 327 -24.47 10.02 -16.69
C TYR A 327 -23.10 9.71 -17.34
N ALA A 328 -22.03 10.32 -16.84
CA ALA A 328 -20.65 10.07 -17.24
C ALA A 328 -19.99 8.91 -16.51
N GLY A 329 -20.45 8.61 -15.30
CA GLY A 329 -19.79 7.66 -14.43
C GLY A 329 -18.50 8.23 -13.85
N LEU A 330 -18.54 9.48 -13.39
CA LEU A 330 -17.42 10.17 -12.72
C LEU A 330 -17.76 10.37 -11.23
N SER A 331 -16.74 10.33 -10.37
CA SER A 331 -16.89 10.71 -8.97
C SER A 331 -16.53 12.18 -8.73
N TYR A 332 -16.99 12.68 -7.60
CA TYR A 332 -16.53 13.91 -6.96
C TYR A 332 -16.52 13.70 -5.44
N LEU A 333 -15.72 14.47 -4.71
CA LEU A 333 -15.67 14.39 -3.25
C LEU A 333 -16.46 15.55 -2.65
N VAL A 334 -17.23 15.29 -1.61
CA VAL A 334 -17.85 16.32 -0.77
C VAL A 334 -17.32 16.11 0.64
N VAL A 335 -16.58 17.07 1.16
CA VAL A 335 -15.86 16.93 2.44
C VAL A 335 -16.31 18.03 3.38
N ASN A 336 -16.56 17.68 4.64
CA ASN A 336 -16.91 18.66 5.66
C ASN A 336 -15.72 19.61 5.86
N SER A 337 -15.98 20.91 5.84
CA SER A 337 -14.96 21.95 5.89
C SER A 337 -14.08 21.90 7.13
N ASN A 338 -14.58 21.33 8.23
CA ASN A 338 -13.80 21.14 9.46
C ASN A 338 -12.64 20.16 9.29
N TYR A 339 -12.63 19.36 8.22
CA TYR A 339 -11.58 18.41 7.90
C TYR A 339 -10.62 18.90 6.83
N MET A 340 -10.68 20.18 6.41
CA MET A 340 -9.68 20.72 5.48
C MET A 340 -8.26 20.50 6.03
N GLY A 341 -7.37 19.93 5.23
CA GLY A 341 -6.03 19.52 5.67
C GLY A 341 -5.95 18.20 6.46
N ALA A 342 -7.04 17.43 6.60
CA ALA A 342 -7.03 16.08 7.17
C ALA A 342 -6.74 15.02 6.10
N GLU A 343 -5.49 14.55 6.03
CA GLU A 343 -5.01 13.60 5.01
C GLU A 343 -5.84 12.30 4.98
N GLU A 344 -6.17 11.76 6.15
CA GLU A 344 -6.93 10.51 6.25
C GLU A 344 -8.31 10.61 5.59
N VAL A 345 -8.99 11.75 5.74
CA VAL A 345 -10.35 11.93 5.21
C VAL A 345 -10.33 12.08 3.69
N TYR A 346 -9.48 12.97 3.15
CA TYR A 346 -9.45 13.20 1.70
C TYR A 346 -8.96 11.98 0.93
N VAL A 347 -7.95 11.27 1.44
CA VAL A 347 -7.42 10.08 0.78
C VAL A 347 -8.38 8.89 0.92
N HIS A 348 -9.13 8.79 2.01
CA HIS A 348 -10.23 7.82 2.14
C HIS A 348 -11.30 8.03 1.06
N GLU A 349 -11.81 9.27 0.91
CA GLU A 349 -12.82 9.58 -0.12
C GLU A 349 -12.28 9.39 -1.55
N PHE A 350 -10.98 9.64 -1.76
CA PHE A 350 -10.30 9.30 -3.01
C PHE A 350 -10.27 7.77 -3.25
N GLY A 351 -10.14 6.96 -2.21
CA GLY A 351 -10.21 5.50 -2.29
C GLY A 351 -11.55 4.98 -2.81
N HIS A 352 -12.67 5.63 -2.47
CA HIS A 352 -13.96 5.34 -3.10
C HIS A 352 -13.95 5.69 -4.60
N SER A 353 -13.32 6.79 -4.98
CA SER A 353 -13.18 7.19 -6.38
C SER A 353 -12.35 6.19 -7.20
N LEU A 354 -11.27 5.66 -6.62
CA LEU A 354 -10.48 4.56 -7.22
C LEU A 354 -11.31 3.27 -7.39
N THR A 355 -12.14 2.95 -6.39
CA THR A 355 -12.99 1.75 -6.45
C THR A 355 -14.06 1.89 -7.54
N LEU A 356 -14.68 3.07 -7.64
CA LEU A 356 -15.65 3.39 -8.68
C LEU A 356 -15.04 3.32 -10.07
N SER A 357 -13.85 3.88 -10.28
CA SER A 357 -13.23 4.00 -11.60
C SER A 357 -12.87 2.63 -12.20
N GLU A 358 -12.46 1.66 -11.38
CA GLU A 358 -12.28 0.25 -11.79
C GLU A 358 -13.62 -0.43 -12.16
N TYR A 359 -14.74 0.07 -11.62
CA TYR A 359 -16.13 -0.23 -11.95
C TYR A 359 -16.64 -1.67 -11.74
N ASN A 360 -15.76 -2.68 -11.65
CA ASN A 360 -16.17 -4.09 -11.55
C ASN A 360 -16.97 -4.44 -10.29
N TRP A 361 -16.84 -3.65 -9.23
CA TRP A 361 -17.58 -3.80 -7.97
C TRP A 361 -18.86 -2.97 -7.91
N VAL A 362 -19.18 -2.18 -8.94
CA VAL A 362 -20.42 -1.39 -9.00
C VAL A 362 -21.62 -2.31 -9.26
N ASP A 363 -22.74 -2.01 -8.58
CA ASP A 363 -23.97 -2.81 -8.59
C ASP A 363 -23.78 -4.27 -8.11
N LYS A 364 -22.79 -4.50 -7.24
CA LYS A 364 -22.50 -5.79 -6.62
C LYS A 364 -22.81 -5.75 -5.13
N GLY A 365 -23.95 -6.29 -4.69
CA GLY A 365 -24.35 -6.22 -3.27
C GLY A 365 -23.29 -6.80 -2.33
N ASN A 366 -22.69 -7.92 -2.72
CA ASN A 366 -21.67 -8.64 -1.94
C ASN A 366 -20.31 -7.91 -1.83
N THR A 367 -20.11 -6.80 -2.55
CA THR A 367 -18.91 -5.96 -2.41
C THR A 367 -19.17 -4.72 -1.55
N GLY A 368 -20.42 -4.41 -1.19
CA GLY A 368 -20.79 -3.13 -0.56
C GLY A 368 -19.92 -2.79 0.66
N ALA A 369 -19.81 -3.70 1.63
CA ALA A 369 -18.98 -3.46 2.82
C ALA A 369 -17.48 -3.38 2.53
N TRP A 370 -17.02 -3.92 1.41
CA TRP A 370 -15.61 -3.82 0.99
C TRP A 370 -15.24 -2.41 0.52
N TRP A 371 -16.18 -1.58 0.09
CA TRP A 371 -15.88 -0.22 -0.37
C TRP A 371 -15.26 0.64 0.75
N GLU A 372 -15.81 0.54 1.96
CA GLU A 372 -15.26 1.21 3.16
C GLU A 372 -13.90 0.63 3.53
N THR A 373 -13.78 -0.70 3.53
CA THR A 373 -12.52 -1.38 3.82
C THR A 373 -11.41 -1.00 2.82
N THR A 374 -11.75 -0.86 1.55
CA THR A 374 -10.83 -0.43 0.50
C THR A 374 -10.45 1.04 0.63
N ALA A 375 -11.40 1.92 0.94
CA ALA A 375 -11.11 3.34 1.19
C ALA A 375 -10.16 3.54 2.38
N GLU A 376 -10.39 2.82 3.48
CA GLU A 376 -9.49 2.84 4.64
C GLU A 376 -8.12 2.25 4.34
N TRP A 377 -8.07 1.18 3.53
CA TRP A 377 -6.81 0.64 3.06
C TRP A 377 -6.04 1.65 2.20
N VAL A 378 -6.73 2.39 1.32
CA VAL A 378 -6.14 3.44 0.48
C VAL A 378 -5.54 4.55 1.36
N ALA A 379 -6.29 5.05 2.35
CA ALA A 379 -5.83 6.07 3.29
C ALA A 379 -4.64 5.60 4.12
N ASP A 380 -4.76 4.49 4.84
CA ASP A 380 -3.72 4.03 5.77
C ASP A 380 -2.44 3.61 5.03
N THR A 381 -2.57 2.96 3.86
CA THR A 381 -1.41 2.57 3.06
C THR A 381 -0.66 3.79 2.51
N TYR A 382 -1.39 4.84 2.09
CA TYR A 382 -0.78 6.09 1.69
C TYR A 382 -0.07 6.76 2.87
N MET A 383 -0.73 6.93 4.01
CA MET A 383 -0.13 7.64 5.16
C MET A 383 1.09 6.95 5.79
N GLY A 384 1.24 5.62 5.62
CA GLY A 384 2.21 4.88 6.43
C GLY A 384 2.92 3.68 5.80
N SER A 385 2.86 3.49 4.50
CA SER A 385 3.62 2.42 3.83
C SER A 385 5.01 2.89 3.44
N SER A 386 6.03 2.03 3.64
CA SER A 386 7.38 2.25 3.11
C SER A 386 7.40 2.29 1.58
N GLN A 387 6.44 1.63 0.93
CA GLN A 387 6.27 1.65 -0.53
C GLN A 387 5.84 3.04 -1.03
N HIS A 388 5.14 3.82 -0.21
CA HIS A 388 4.76 5.20 -0.52
C HIS A 388 5.88 6.21 -0.18
N ALA A 389 6.91 5.82 0.58
CA ALA A 389 7.90 6.76 1.09
C ALA A 389 8.64 7.58 0.02
N ALA A 390 8.80 7.05 -1.19
CA ALA A 390 9.33 7.83 -2.30
C ALA A 390 8.39 8.96 -2.72
N VAL A 391 7.10 8.65 -2.91
CA VAL A 391 6.05 9.61 -3.25
C VAL A 391 5.85 10.61 -2.13
N ALA A 392 5.70 10.15 -0.88
CA ALA A 392 5.57 10.99 0.30
C ALA A 392 6.66 12.06 0.36
N ARG A 393 7.92 11.69 0.08
CA ARG A 393 9.06 12.63 0.07
C ARG A 393 8.95 13.68 -1.03
N ARG A 394 8.36 13.38 -2.19
CA ARG A 394 8.10 14.37 -3.26
C ARG A 394 7.18 15.49 -2.74
N TYR A 395 6.25 15.15 -1.86
CA TYR A 395 5.30 16.07 -1.23
C TYR A 395 5.70 16.48 0.21
N GLY A 396 6.94 16.19 0.64
CA GLY A 396 7.45 16.60 1.97
C GLY A 396 6.79 15.92 3.18
N ARG A 397 6.20 14.74 3.02
CA ARG A 397 5.42 14.01 4.04
C ARG A 397 6.23 12.91 4.74
N SER A 398 5.83 12.56 5.97
CA SER A 398 6.35 11.42 6.73
C SER A 398 5.49 10.16 6.52
N THR A 399 6.08 8.96 6.54
CA THR A 399 5.38 7.69 6.27
C THR A 399 5.29 6.74 7.46
N ASN A 400 5.13 7.27 8.67
CA ASN A 400 5.07 6.45 9.88
C ASN A 400 3.77 6.63 10.66
N GLN A 401 2.67 6.92 9.96
CA GLN A 401 1.35 7.07 10.55
C GLN A 401 0.48 5.85 10.26
N SER A 402 -0.52 5.63 11.12
CA SER A 402 -1.57 4.64 10.88
C SER A 402 -2.82 5.03 11.66
N ILE A 403 -3.98 4.79 11.04
CA ILE A 403 -5.33 4.92 11.56
C ILE A 403 -5.79 3.65 12.29
N LEU A 404 -4.91 2.65 12.48
CA LEU A 404 -5.25 1.42 13.18
C LEU A 404 -5.85 1.71 14.57
N ASP A 405 -7.05 1.18 14.80
CA ASP A 405 -7.63 1.00 16.12
C ASP A 405 -7.52 -0.49 16.54
N PRO A 406 -6.54 -0.85 17.41
CA PRO A 406 -6.39 -2.23 17.86
C PRO A 406 -7.64 -2.79 18.56
N TYR A 407 -8.42 -1.95 19.26
CA TYR A 407 -9.64 -2.39 19.96
C TYR A 407 -10.70 -2.84 18.97
N ALA A 408 -10.83 -2.15 17.84
CA ALA A 408 -11.74 -2.55 16.77
C ALA A 408 -11.21 -3.78 16.02
N VAL A 409 -9.95 -3.77 15.57
CA VAL A 409 -9.40 -4.85 14.72
C VAL A 409 -9.31 -6.18 15.47
N ILE A 410 -8.74 -6.18 16.68
CA ILE A 410 -8.49 -7.41 17.44
C ILE A 410 -9.69 -7.72 18.33
N GLY A 411 -10.29 -6.71 18.97
CA GLY A 411 -11.47 -6.89 19.81
C GLY A 411 -12.71 -7.41 19.09
N ARG A 412 -12.77 -7.24 17.76
CA ARG A 412 -13.83 -7.76 16.89
C ARG A 412 -13.33 -8.80 15.89
N SER A 413 -12.15 -9.38 16.08
CA SER A 413 -11.56 -10.37 15.15
C SER A 413 -12.43 -11.62 14.97
N TYR A 414 -13.34 -11.89 15.92
CA TYR A 414 -14.27 -13.00 15.86
C TYR A 414 -15.41 -12.80 14.86
N LEU A 415 -15.66 -11.58 14.36
CA LEU A 415 -16.64 -11.32 13.32
C LEU A 415 -16.20 -11.91 11.97
N SER A 416 -17.11 -11.99 10.99
CA SER A 416 -16.73 -12.42 9.64
C SER A 416 -15.65 -11.49 9.09
N ILE A 417 -14.77 -12.02 8.23
CA ILE A 417 -13.61 -11.26 7.72
C ILE A 417 -14.04 -9.89 7.22
N ILE A 418 -15.16 -9.79 6.51
CA ILE A 418 -15.86 -8.52 6.29
C ILE A 418 -17.26 -8.64 6.90
N HIS A 419 -17.60 -7.68 7.75
CA HIS A 419 -18.84 -7.58 8.49
C HIS A 419 -19.32 -6.12 8.47
N ALA A 420 -20.63 -5.89 8.61
CA ALA A 420 -21.15 -4.52 8.70
C ALA A 420 -20.43 -3.73 9.81
N ASP A 421 -20.23 -4.33 10.98
CA ASP A 421 -19.63 -3.67 12.16
C ASP A 421 -18.10 -3.53 12.16
N ASN A 422 -17.38 -4.11 11.18
CA ASN A 422 -15.92 -4.02 11.10
C ASN A 422 -15.41 -3.45 9.76
N ARG A 423 -16.30 -3.00 8.87
CA ARG A 423 -15.94 -2.53 7.51
C ARG A 423 -14.89 -1.42 7.49
N TYR A 424 -14.86 -0.52 8.48
CA TYR A 424 -13.84 0.53 8.61
C TYR A 424 -12.54 0.04 9.27
N SER A 425 -12.59 -1.03 10.04
CA SER A 425 -11.44 -1.51 10.81
C SER A 425 -10.73 -2.69 10.14
N ASN A 426 -11.35 -3.36 9.17
CA ASN A 426 -10.78 -4.59 8.56
C ASN A 426 -9.83 -4.35 7.37
N TRP A 427 -9.47 -3.10 7.09
CA TRP A 427 -8.46 -2.77 6.07
C TRP A 427 -7.09 -3.46 6.26
N PRO A 428 -6.65 -3.89 7.47
CA PRO A 428 -5.39 -4.62 7.62
C PRO A 428 -5.37 -5.94 6.84
N PHE A 429 -6.53 -6.54 6.55
CA PHE A 429 -6.60 -7.70 5.66
C PHE A 429 -6.11 -7.35 4.25
N LEU A 430 -6.56 -6.22 3.68
CA LEU A 430 -6.11 -5.76 2.37
C LEU A 430 -4.63 -5.38 2.38
N ALA A 431 -4.14 -4.77 3.47
CA ALA A 431 -2.72 -4.50 3.64
C ALA A 431 -1.88 -5.78 3.68
N TYR A 432 -2.37 -6.82 4.38
CA TYR A 432 -1.73 -8.14 4.39
C TYR A 432 -1.67 -8.75 2.99
N LEU A 433 -2.74 -8.67 2.19
CA LEU A 433 -2.74 -9.16 0.81
C LEU A 433 -1.71 -8.43 -0.06
N SER A 434 -1.59 -7.10 0.09
CA SER A 434 -0.65 -6.29 -0.68
C SER A 434 0.81 -6.47 -0.25
N ASN A 435 1.08 -6.65 1.04
CA ASN A 435 2.44 -6.80 1.56
C ASN A 435 2.95 -8.24 1.45
N ASN A 436 2.04 -9.22 1.46
CA ASN A 436 2.33 -10.64 1.34
C ASN A 436 3.50 -11.13 2.22
N PRO A 437 3.47 -10.89 3.56
CA PRO A 437 4.58 -11.26 4.44
C PRO A 437 4.84 -12.77 4.53
N ASP A 438 3.91 -13.59 4.05
CA ASP A 438 4.00 -15.05 3.97
C ASP A 438 4.46 -15.56 2.59
N GLY A 439 4.67 -14.68 1.61
CA GLY A 439 5.13 -15.07 0.27
C GLY A 439 4.14 -15.98 -0.48
N LEU A 440 2.84 -15.84 -0.23
CA LEU A 440 1.78 -16.63 -0.86
C LEU A 440 1.68 -16.30 -2.36
N ASN A 441 1.53 -17.34 -3.17
CA ASN A 441 1.41 -17.19 -4.62
C ASN A 441 0.23 -16.28 -4.99
N GLY A 442 0.41 -15.48 -6.05
CA GLY A 442 -0.63 -14.57 -6.56
C GLY A 442 -0.88 -13.30 -5.74
N LEU A 443 -0.26 -13.16 -4.56
CA LEU A 443 -0.32 -11.94 -3.76
C LEU A 443 0.93 -11.10 -3.97
N ASN A 444 0.73 -9.81 -4.17
CA ASN A 444 1.77 -8.81 -4.33
C ASN A 444 1.17 -7.42 -4.07
N SER A 445 1.98 -6.39 -4.26
CA SER A 445 1.59 -5.00 -4.05
C SER A 445 0.26 -4.65 -4.76
N ASN A 446 -0.04 -5.21 -5.94
CA ASN A 446 -1.26 -4.98 -6.71
C ASN A 446 -2.45 -5.90 -6.34
N ALA A 447 -2.37 -6.67 -5.25
CA ALA A 447 -3.40 -7.65 -4.89
C ALA A 447 -4.82 -7.07 -4.81
N VAL A 448 -5.02 -5.90 -4.20
CA VAL A 448 -6.34 -5.26 -4.08
C VAL A 448 -6.91 -4.88 -5.45
N GLN A 449 -6.09 -4.31 -6.34
CA GLN A 449 -6.50 -4.00 -7.71
C GLN A 449 -6.91 -5.27 -8.45
N GLN A 450 -6.14 -6.35 -8.33
CA GLN A 450 -6.44 -7.63 -8.97
C GLN A 450 -7.71 -8.27 -8.39
N LEU A 451 -7.97 -8.08 -7.10
CA LEU A 451 -9.21 -8.49 -6.45
C LEU A 451 -10.44 -7.82 -7.07
N ILE A 452 -10.32 -6.56 -7.48
CA ILE A 452 -11.37 -5.83 -8.18
C ILE A 452 -11.45 -6.26 -9.66
N ARG A 453 -10.30 -6.33 -10.35
CA ARG A 453 -10.23 -6.61 -11.79
C ARG A 453 -10.66 -8.03 -12.18
N GLN A 454 -10.43 -9.00 -11.32
CA GLN A 454 -10.76 -10.41 -11.56
C GLN A 454 -12.10 -10.84 -10.98
N TYR A 455 -12.86 -9.90 -10.41
CA TYR A 455 -14.18 -10.15 -9.81
C TYR A 455 -15.21 -10.59 -10.86
N GLN A 456 -16.08 -11.55 -10.52
CA GLN A 456 -17.03 -12.14 -11.45
C GLN A 456 -18.46 -12.25 -10.88
N GLY A 457 -19.47 -11.97 -11.72
CA GLY A 457 -20.88 -12.21 -11.40
C GLY A 457 -21.37 -11.43 -10.17
N GLN A 458 -21.85 -12.17 -9.17
CA GLN A 458 -22.32 -11.71 -7.85
C GLN A 458 -21.72 -12.61 -6.76
N GLU A 459 -20.40 -12.83 -6.80
CA GLU A 459 -19.66 -13.54 -5.75
C GLU A 459 -19.25 -12.58 -4.62
N THR A 460 -18.51 -13.05 -3.61
CA THR A 460 -17.77 -12.15 -2.71
C THR A 460 -16.32 -12.00 -3.20
N PRO A 461 -15.62 -10.90 -2.90
CA PRO A 461 -14.20 -10.77 -3.21
C PRO A 461 -13.33 -11.94 -2.72
N ILE A 462 -13.76 -12.69 -1.70
CA ILE A 462 -13.10 -13.92 -1.21
C ILE A 462 -13.06 -15.01 -2.29
N HIS A 463 -14.06 -15.11 -3.16
CA HIS A 463 -14.05 -16.05 -4.28
C HIS A 463 -13.01 -15.67 -5.34
N THR A 464 -12.88 -14.36 -5.60
CA THR A 464 -11.82 -13.83 -6.45
C THR A 464 -10.44 -14.14 -5.85
N LEU A 465 -10.27 -13.86 -4.56
CA LEU A 465 -9.05 -14.17 -3.81
C LEU A 465 -8.70 -15.66 -3.95
N ASN A 466 -9.67 -16.57 -3.78
CA ASN A 466 -9.44 -18.00 -3.89
C ASN A 466 -8.88 -18.43 -5.26
N ARG A 467 -9.29 -17.74 -6.34
CA ARG A 467 -8.71 -17.98 -7.67
C ARG A 467 -7.30 -17.42 -7.77
N MET A 468 -7.07 -16.22 -7.25
CA MET A 468 -5.77 -15.55 -7.31
C MET A 468 -4.67 -16.34 -6.60
N VAL A 469 -4.97 -16.97 -5.46
CA VAL A 469 -3.95 -17.59 -4.60
C VAL A 469 -3.75 -19.10 -4.84
N SER A 470 -4.39 -19.67 -5.86
CA SER A 470 -4.19 -21.08 -6.21
C SER A 470 -2.70 -21.43 -6.34
N PRO A 471 -2.22 -22.57 -5.80
CA PRO A 471 -3.00 -23.71 -5.30
C PRO A 471 -3.41 -23.64 -3.83
N VAL A 472 -3.08 -22.58 -3.08
CA VAL A 472 -3.63 -22.41 -1.73
C VAL A 472 -5.08 -21.89 -1.78
N THR A 473 -5.79 -21.89 -0.66
CA THR A 473 -7.19 -21.46 -0.58
C THR A 473 -7.31 -20.09 0.06
N ALA A 474 -8.41 -19.37 -0.21
CA ALA A 474 -8.71 -18.12 0.49
C ALA A 474 -8.83 -18.32 2.01
N GLN A 475 -9.31 -19.49 2.46
CA GLN A 475 -9.33 -19.87 3.88
C GLN A 475 -7.93 -19.93 4.48
N THR A 476 -6.95 -20.48 3.74
CA THR A 476 -5.54 -20.48 4.16
C THR A 476 -5.02 -19.05 4.33
N VAL A 477 -5.30 -18.17 3.37
CA VAL A 477 -4.92 -16.74 3.44
C VAL A 477 -5.52 -16.06 4.66
N MET A 478 -6.82 -16.25 4.92
CA MET A 478 -7.49 -15.71 6.10
C MET A 478 -6.87 -16.25 7.40
N ALA A 479 -6.50 -17.53 7.47
CA ALA A 479 -5.87 -18.10 8.66
C ALA A 479 -4.48 -17.49 8.93
N TYR A 480 -3.64 -17.33 7.91
CA TYR A 480 -2.33 -16.68 8.06
C TYR A 480 -2.47 -15.20 8.45
N TYR A 481 -3.37 -14.47 7.80
CA TYR A 481 -3.70 -13.10 8.19
C TYR A 481 -4.07 -13.00 9.68
N ASN A 482 -5.03 -13.82 10.14
CA ASN A 482 -5.45 -13.84 11.54
C ASN A 482 -4.31 -14.25 12.48
N ALA A 483 -3.42 -15.16 12.07
CA ALA A 483 -2.24 -15.50 12.87
C ALA A 483 -1.29 -14.32 13.03
N ARG A 484 -1.09 -13.54 11.96
CA ARG A 484 -0.28 -12.30 11.96
C ARG A 484 -0.89 -11.21 12.83
N LEU A 485 -2.21 -11.19 13.03
CA LEU A 485 -2.85 -10.25 13.97
C LEU A 485 -2.41 -10.45 15.43
N ALA A 486 -1.88 -11.62 15.82
CA ALA A 486 -1.38 -11.86 17.17
C ALA A 486 -0.33 -10.83 17.60
N TYR A 487 0.52 -10.39 16.67
CA TYR A 487 1.55 -9.37 16.89
C TYR A 487 1.58 -8.31 15.80
N MET A 488 0.51 -8.22 15.01
CA MET A 488 0.28 -7.24 13.95
C MET A 488 1.46 -7.06 12.96
N ASP A 489 2.17 -8.15 12.65
CA ASP A 489 3.37 -8.18 11.79
C ASP A 489 3.01 -8.35 10.30
N ILE A 490 2.02 -7.60 9.82
CA ILE A 490 1.51 -7.65 8.44
C ILE A 490 2.36 -6.86 7.43
N GLY A 491 3.66 -6.74 7.70
CA GLY A 491 4.60 -5.97 6.87
C GLY A 491 4.57 -4.45 7.10
N ARG A 492 4.06 -3.98 8.26
CA ARG A 492 4.01 -2.55 8.61
C ARG A 492 4.36 -2.28 10.07
N SER A 493 5.53 -1.69 10.29
CA SER A 493 6.04 -1.37 11.64
C SER A 493 5.16 -0.37 12.40
N ALA A 494 4.61 0.66 11.73
CA ALA A 494 3.71 1.62 12.36
C ALA A 494 2.43 0.95 12.92
N VAL A 495 1.86 0.03 12.14
CA VAL A 495 0.65 -0.73 12.51
C VAL A 495 0.97 -1.68 13.67
N GLN A 496 2.13 -2.35 13.61
CA GLN A 496 2.61 -3.19 14.70
C GLN A 496 2.84 -2.40 16.00
N GLN A 497 3.42 -1.21 15.91
CA GLN A 497 3.66 -0.36 17.07
C GLN A 497 2.36 0.03 17.77
N ARG A 498 1.32 0.38 17.01
CA ARG A 498 -0.01 0.72 17.56
C ARG A 498 -0.60 -0.41 18.42
N LEU A 499 -0.38 -1.67 18.05
CA LEU A 499 -0.75 -2.80 18.91
C LEU A 499 0.09 -2.82 20.18
N PHE A 500 1.42 -2.75 20.06
CA PHE A 500 2.30 -2.85 21.23
C PHE A 500 2.12 -1.71 22.24
N ASP A 501 1.63 -0.55 21.80
CA ASP A 501 1.26 0.56 22.69
C ASP A 501 0.14 0.19 23.67
N VAL A 502 -0.73 -0.77 23.32
CA VAL A 502 -1.92 -1.15 24.11
C VAL A 502 -1.98 -2.63 24.52
N ILE A 503 -1.11 -3.49 23.98
CA ILE A 503 -1.21 -4.96 24.11
C ILE A 503 -1.24 -5.47 25.58
N ASN A 504 -0.68 -4.68 26.49
CA ASN A 504 -0.59 -4.98 27.92
C ASN A 504 -1.63 -4.24 28.77
N TYR A 505 -2.53 -3.45 28.18
CA TYR A 505 -3.56 -2.74 28.93
C TYR A 505 -4.74 -3.67 29.23
N ASP A 506 -5.14 -3.77 30.50
CA ASP A 506 -6.22 -4.66 30.94
C ASP A 506 -7.51 -4.47 30.13
N ALA A 507 -7.92 -3.22 29.88
CA ALA A 507 -9.11 -2.92 29.09
C ALA A 507 -9.03 -3.44 27.65
N PHE A 508 -7.86 -3.37 27.02
CA PHE A 508 -7.63 -3.93 25.69
C PHE A 508 -7.69 -5.46 25.74
N ARG A 509 -6.98 -6.06 26.69
CA ARG A 509 -6.91 -7.51 26.86
C ARG A 509 -8.28 -8.13 27.16
N ASP A 510 -9.08 -7.50 28.01
CA ASP A 510 -10.46 -7.89 28.31
C ASP A 510 -11.33 -7.92 27.05
N GLN A 511 -11.17 -6.92 26.17
CA GLN A 511 -11.93 -6.84 24.93
C GLN A 511 -11.41 -7.79 23.85
N ALA A 512 -10.10 -7.96 23.73
CA ALA A 512 -9.41 -8.65 22.64
C ALA A 512 -9.19 -10.15 22.87
N TYR A 513 -8.83 -10.53 24.09
CA TYR A 513 -8.24 -11.84 24.37
C TYR A 513 -9.12 -12.75 25.24
N ARG A 514 -10.17 -12.20 25.88
CA ARG A 514 -11.14 -12.96 26.66
C ARG A 514 -12.13 -13.75 25.79
N ASN A 515 -11.58 -14.73 25.07
CA ASN A 515 -12.29 -15.53 24.08
C ASN A 515 -12.77 -16.89 24.62
N LEU A 516 -12.14 -17.39 25.69
CA LEU A 516 -12.35 -18.73 26.22
C LEU A 516 -12.75 -18.70 27.70
N TYR A 517 -13.46 -19.74 28.16
CA TYR A 517 -13.67 -20.07 29.58
C TYR A 517 -13.14 -21.46 29.92
N ALA A 518 -12.78 -21.67 31.18
CA ALA A 518 -12.37 -22.99 31.68
C ALA A 518 -13.58 -23.95 31.73
N ALA A 519 -13.50 -25.05 30.99
CA ALA A 519 -14.53 -26.10 30.92
C ALA A 519 -14.10 -27.41 31.60
N GLY A 520 -12.90 -27.45 32.17
CA GLY A 520 -12.32 -28.59 32.87
C GLY A 520 -10.81 -28.41 33.04
N ASN A 521 -10.14 -29.40 33.64
CA ASN A 521 -8.69 -29.34 33.80
C ASN A 521 -7.99 -29.32 32.43
N SER A 522 -7.21 -28.28 32.17
CA SER A 522 -6.53 -28.05 30.88
C SER A 522 -7.46 -28.00 29.67
N VAL A 523 -8.77 -27.80 29.86
CA VAL A 523 -9.76 -27.74 28.76
C VAL A 523 -10.50 -26.42 28.82
N TYR A 524 -10.53 -25.72 27.69
CA TYR A 524 -11.13 -24.41 27.53
C TYR A 524 -12.10 -24.43 26.36
N ARG A 525 -13.17 -23.65 26.46
CA ARG A 525 -14.22 -23.56 25.44
C ARG A 525 -14.47 -22.10 25.07
N VAL A 526 -14.81 -21.88 23.81
CA VAL A 526 -15.15 -20.54 23.31
C VAL A 526 -16.46 -20.05 23.95
N TYR A 527 -16.49 -18.77 24.34
CA TYR A 527 -17.74 -18.10 24.75
C TYR A 527 -18.72 -18.03 23.57
N ASP A 528 -20.02 -18.11 23.84
CA ASP A 528 -21.04 -18.12 22.78
C ASP A 528 -20.98 -16.84 21.92
N GLU A 529 -20.76 -15.69 22.55
CA GLU A 529 -20.63 -14.38 21.92
C GLU A 529 -19.27 -14.15 21.23
N ARG A 530 -18.30 -15.04 21.41
CA ARG A 530 -16.96 -14.95 20.81
C ARG A 530 -16.68 -16.02 19.75
N LYS A 531 -17.66 -16.86 19.42
CA LYS A 531 -17.51 -17.89 18.38
C LYS A 531 -17.08 -17.26 17.05
N PRO A 532 -15.91 -17.62 16.48
CA PRO A 532 -15.42 -17.00 15.26
C PRO A 532 -16.36 -17.27 14.08
N MET A 533 -16.86 -16.21 13.45
CA MET A 533 -17.65 -16.21 12.23
C MET A 533 -16.77 -16.45 11.00
N TYR A 534 -17.34 -16.49 9.79
CA TYR A 534 -16.61 -16.89 8.58
C TYR A 534 -15.36 -16.05 8.29
N GLY A 535 -14.19 -16.69 8.38
CA GLY A 535 -12.89 -16.02 8.23
C GLY A 535 -12.42 -15.22 9.46
N GLY A 536 -13.26 -15.11 10.49
CA GLY A 536 -12.91 -14.54 11.79
C GLY A 536 -12.10 -15.51 12.65
N SER A 537 -11.49 -14.97 13.71
CA SER A 537 -10.66 -15.73 14.65
C SER A 537 -10.81 -15.31 16.10
N ASN A 538 -10.41 -16.22 16.99
CA ASN A 538 -10.03 -15.87 18.35
C ASN A 538 -8.51 -15.89 18.48
N ILE A 539 -7.96 -14.84 19.08
CA ILE A 539 -6.54 -14.67 19.38
C ILE A 539 -6.38 -14.89 20.89
N VAL A 540 -5.55 -15.85 21.28
CA VAL A 540 -5.48 -16.37 22.65
C VAL A 540 -4.02 -16.40 23.11
N PRO A 541 -3.52 -15.33 23.75
CA PRO A 541 -2.22 -15.33 24.41
C PRO A 541 -2.15 -16.45 25.46
N LEU A 542 -0.99 -17.10 25.56
CA LEU A 542 -0.78 -18.23 26.45
C LEU A 542 0.21 -17.90 27.57
N THR A 543 -0.15 -18.26 28.79
CA THR A 543 0.75 -18.33 29.93
C THR A 543 1.33 -19.74 30.01
N ILE A 544 2.65 -19.84 29.88
CA ILE A 544 3.36 -21.12 29.96
C ILE A 544 3.47 -21.54 31.43
N THR A 545 2.97 -22.74 31.75
CA THR A 545 2.91 -23.25 33.14
C THR A 545 3.87 -24.40 33.40
N GLY A 546 4.58 -24.85 32.37
CA GLY A 546 5.52 -25.98 32.43
C GLY A 546 6.95 -25.59 32.05
N ASN A 547 7.71 -26.58 31.60
CA ASN A 547 9.10 -26.49 31.16
C ASN A 547 9.27 -26.01 29.71
N GLY A 548 8.39 -25.13 29.23
CA GLY A 548 8.43 -24.59 27.86
C GLY A 548 7.77 -25.47 26.79
N THR A 549 7.48 -26.74 27.04
CA THR A 549 6.73 -27.59 26.09
C THR A 549 5.22 -27.44 26.29
N VAL A 550 4.49 -27.15 25.20
CA VAL A 550 3.04 -27.02 25.20
C VAL A 550 2.42 -27.98 24.18
N ASP A 551 1.52 -28.86 24.64
CA ASP A 551 0.70 -29.69 23.79
C ASP A 551 -0.67 -29.05 23.59
N ILE A 552 -1.05 -28.88 22.32
CA ILE A 552 -2.26 -28.21 21.90
C ILE A 552 -3.15 -29.19 21.15
N GLN A 553 -4.41 -29.27 21.55
CA GLN A 553 -5.46 -29.96 20.80
C GLN A 553 -6.70 -29.08 20.70
N VAL A 554 -6.93 -28.48 19.54
CA VAL A 554 -8.18 -27.84 19.16
C VAL A 554 -9.14 -28.89 18.60
N SER A 555 -10.41 -28.84 18.98
CA SER A 555 -11.44 -29.75 18.49
C SER A 555 -12.67 -28.96 18.07
N ASN A 556 -13.11 -29.18 16.82
CA ASN A 556 -14.37 -28.65 16.33
C ASN A 556 -15.53 -29.40 17.02
N LEU A 557 -16.41 -28.66 17.70
CA LEU A 557 -17.61 -29.20 18.34
C LEU A 557 -18.85 -29.08 17.44
N GLY A 558 -18.68 -28.55 16.23
CA GLY A 558 -19.71 -28.35 15.23
C GLY A 558 -20.54 -27.09 15.49
N ASN A 559 -20.98 -26.45 14.42
CA ASN A 559 -21.85 -25.27 14.46
C ASN A 559 -23.20 -25.50 13.77
N GLY A 560 -23.61 -26.77 13.64
CA GLY A 560 -24.84 -27.16 12.94
C GLY A 560 -24.71 -27.22 11.42
N ARG A 561 -23.52 -26.97 10.86
CA ARG A 561 -23.26 -27.04 9.42
C ARG A 561 -22.30 -28.18 9.07
N SER A 562 -22.49 -28.78 7.90
CA SER A 562 -21.66 -29.91 7.42
C SER A 562 -20.26 -29.51 6.94
N ASP A 563 -20.09 -28.23 6.61
CA ASP A 563 -18.84 -27.61 6.17
C ASP A 563 -18.03 -27.00 7.31
N SER A 564 -18.46 -27.19 8.57
CA SER A 564 -17.79 -26.67 9.76
C SER A 564 -16.35 -27.18 9.83
N ALA A 565 -15.40 -26.25 9.71
CA ALA A 565 -13.97 -26.52 9.76
C ALA A 565 -13.22 -25.30 10.33
N PHE A 566 -11.96 -25.52 10.69
CA PHE A 566 -11.13 -24.50 11.30
C PHE A 566 -9.66 -24.66 10.90
N THR A 567 -8.90 -23.60 11.08
CA THR A 567 -7.45 -23.61 10.99
C THR A 567 -6.90 -22.99 12.26
N ALA A 568 -6.01 -23.70 12.93
CA ALA A 568 -5.33 -23.24 14.13
C ALA A 568 -3.84 -23.05 13.84
N ILE A 569 -3.31 -21.90 14.27
CA ILE A 569 -1.90 -21.53 14.11
C ILE A 569 -1.43 -20.94 15.43
N VAL A 570 -0.24 -21.31 15.88
CA VAL A 570 0.43 -20.68 17.01
C VAL A 570 1.45 -19.69 16.48
N ALA A 571 1.35 -18.43 16.91
CA ALA A 571 2.37 -17.41 16.72
C ALA A 571 3.29 -17.39 17.94
N ILE A 572 4.59 -17.55 17.74
CA ILE A 572 5.59 -17.58 18.81
C ILE A 572 6.61 -16.47 18.55
N ARG A 573 6.69 -15.49 19.46
CA ARG A 573 7.51 -14.29 19.30
C ARG A 573 8.67 -14.29 20.26
N SER A 574 9.86 -13.98 19.78
CA SER A 574 11.04 -13.72 20.60
C SER A 574 11.00 -12.30 21.17
N TYR A 575 11.19 -12.17 22.49
CA TYR A 575 11.35 -10.85 23.13
C TYR A 575 12.69 -10.18 22.78
N ASP A 576 13.71 -10.95 22.40
CA ASP A 576 15.05 -10.43 22.13
C ASP A 576 15.15 -9.82 20.73
N THR A 577 14.54 -10.47 19.74
CA THR A 577 14.65 -10.07 18.32
C THR A 577 13.36 -9.50 17.75
N GLY A 578 12.22 -9.74 18.40
CA GLY A 578 10.90 -9.46 17.84
C GLY A 578 10.48 -10.40 16.71
N ALA A 579 11.33 -11.34 16.30
CA ALA A 579 11.01 -12.32 15.26
C ALA A 579 9.87 -13.23 15.70
N ILE A 580 8.99 -13.55 14.76
CA ILE A 580 7.81 -14.39 14.99
C ILE A 580 7.89 -15.61 14.09
N ARG A 581 7.70 -16.79 14.68
CA ARG A 581 7.54 -18.05 13.97
C ARG A 581 6.12 -18.57 14.09
N TYR A 582 5.61 -19.15 13.02
CA TYR A 582 4.24 -19.63 12.92
C TYR A 582 4.23 -21.15 12.82
N GLN A 583 3.49 -21.80 13.72
CA GLN A 583 3.29 -23.24 13.71
C GLN A 583 1.81 -23.56 13.45
N VAL A 584 1.52 -24.07 12.26
CA VAL A 584 0.19 -24.63 11.96
C VAL A 584 -0.06 -25.84 12.86
N CYS A 585 -1.31 -26.06 13.26
CA CYS A 585 -1.76 -27.25 13.98
C CYS A 585 -2.55 -28.18 13.04
N PRO A 586 -1.91 -29.10 12.29
CA PRO A 586 -2.60 -30.07 11.46
C PRO A 586 -3.64 -30.84 12.27
N ASP A 587 -4.86 -30.96 11.74
CA ASP A 587 -6.00 -31.61 12.42
C ASP A 587 -6.25 -31.07 13.85
N GLY A 588 -5.90 -29.80 14.08
CA GLY A 588 -6.01 -29.15 15.37
C GLY A 588 -4.95 -29.55 16.41
N ARG A 589 -3.85 -30.21 16.02
CA ARG A 589 -2.83 -30.68 16.96
C ARG A 589 -1.46 -30.08 16.68
N ALA A 590 -0.77 -29.69 17.75
CA ALA A 590 0.64 -29.31 17.70
C ALA A 590 1.30 -29.53 19.07
N THR A 591 2.60 -29.83 19.05
CA THR A 591 3.47 -29.69 20.21
C THR A 591 4.47 -28.60 19.87
N ILE A 592 4.55 -27.57 20.71
CA ILE A 592 5.49 -26.46 20.53
C ILE A 592 6.45 -26.40 21.72
N THR A 593 7.63 -25.88 21.47
CA THR A 593 8.53 -25.39 22.52
C THR A 593 8.46 -23.88 22.54
N VAL A 594 8.44 -23.29 23.73
CA VAL A 594 8.47 -21.86 23.99
C VAL A 594 9.59 -21.63 25.01
N ASP A 595 10.61 -20.87 24.61
CA ASP A 595 11.74 -20.56 25.48
C ASP A 595 11.38 -19.45 26.48
N ASP A 596 12.17 -19.30 27.56
CA ASP A 596 11.96 -18.28 28.60
C ASP A 596 11.97 -16.82 28.07
N ARG A 597 12.50 -16.63 26.86
CA ARG A 597 12.56 -15.36 26.12
C ARG A 597 11.58 -15.30 24.95
N GLU A 598 10.57 -16.15 24.94
CA GLU A 598 9.49 -16.17 23.95
C GLU A 598 8.10 -16.02 24.60
N GLU A 599 7.13 -15.60 23.78
CA GLU A 599 5.70 -15.62 24.08
C GLU A 599 4.94 -16.34 22.98
N ALA A 600 3.87 -17.05 23.34
CA ALA A 600 3.06 -17.82 22.41
C ALA A 600 1.59 -17.37 22.44
N THR A 601 1.00 -17.27 21.27
CA THR A 601 -0.42 -16.93 21.08
C THR A 601 -1.05 -17.96 20.15
N LEU A 602 -2.08 -18.65 20.62
CA LEU A 602 -2.90 -19.55 19.79
C LEU A 602 -3.95 -18.74 19.05
N VAL A 603 -4.03 -18.90 17.73
CA VAL A 603 -5.07 -18.31 16.90
C VAL A 603 -5.92 -19.42 16.29
N VAL A 604 -7.24 -19.36 16.49
CA VAL A 604 -8.21 -20.31 15.92
C VAL A 604 -9.13 -19.56 14.99
N THR A 605 -9.05 -19.85 13.69
CA THR A 605 -9.83 -19.19 12.63
C THR A 605 -10.91 -20.14 12.11
N ASN A 606 -12.14 -19.64 11.91
CA ASN A 606 -13.23 -20.41 11.29
C ASN A 606 -13.07 -20.41 9.78
N THR A 607 -12.71 -21.57 9.23
CA THR A 607 -12.36 -21.77 7.83
C THR A 607 -13.19 -22.92 7.26
N PRO A 608 -14.50 -22.71 7.05
CA PRO A 608 -15.37 -23.74 6.51
C PRO A 608 -14.87 -24.23 5.15
N THR A 609 -15.15 -25.48 4.81
CA THR A 609 -14.68 -26.09 3.56
C THR A 609 -15.31 -25.46 2.32
N ALA A 610 -16.49 -24.85 2.46
CA ALA A 610 -17.15 -24.06 1.43
C ALA A 610 -16.83 -22.55 1.57
N LEU A 611 -16.77 -21.85 0.43
CA LEU A 611 -16.82 -20.39 0.42
C LEU A 611 -18.27 -19.91 0.51
N TYR A 612 -18.50 -18.81 1.23
CA TYR A 612 -19.82 -18.22 1.37
C TYR A 612 -19.97 -16.97 0.51
N THR A 613 -21.10 -16.91 -0.19
CA THR A 613 -21.56 -15.73 -0.91
C THR A 613 -22.54 -15.01 0.00
N TYR A 614 -22.22 -13.76 0.38
CA TYR A 614 -23.04 -12.97 1.31
C TYR A 614 -22.89 -11.48 1.03
N ASP A 615 -23.91 -10.72 1.42
CA ASP A 615 -23.91 -9.26 1.49
C ASP A 615 -23.94 -8.87 2.96
N ALA A 616 -22.81 -8.36 3.46
CA ALA A 616 -22.62 -8.03 4.87
C ALA A 616 -23.64 -7.02 5.41
N PHE A 617 -24.25 -6.18 4.55
CA PHE A 617 -25.29 -5.24 4.98
C PHE A 617 -26.69 -5.85 5.04
N SER A 618 -26.87 -7.01 4.41
CA SER A 618 -28.14 -7.73 4.34
C SER A 618 -28.15 -9.03 5.15
N SER A 619 -27.00 -9.45 5.70
CA SER A 619 -26.84 -10.65 6.53
C SER A 619 -27.77 -10.65 7.73
N GLN A 620 -28.34 -11.81 8.03
CA GLN A 620 -29.26 -12.06 9.14
C GLN A 620 -28.78 -13.19 10.03
N ALA A 621 -29.24 -13.19 11.28
CA ALA A 621 -28.90 -14.25 12.23
C ALA A 621 -29.24 -15.63 11.66
N GLY A 622 -28.23 -16.51 11.59
CA GLY A 622 -28.35 -17.86 11.02
C GLY A 622 -27.80 -18.00 9.60
N ASP A 623 -27.51 -16.88 8.91
CA ASP A 623 -26.82 -16.93 7.62
C ASP A 623 -25.42 -17.54 7.78
N PRO A 624 -24.95 -18.33 6.77
CA PRO A 624 -23.75 -19.16 6.90
C PRO A 624 -22.52 -18.45 7.47
N GLU A 625 -22.30 -17.21 7.05
CA GLU A 625 -21.16 -16.38 7.44
C GLU A 625 -21.23 -15.90 8.90
N LEU A 626 -22.42 -15.77 9.48
CA LEU A 626 -22.63 -15.35 10.86
C LEU A 626 -22.70 -16.54 11.84
N VAL A 627 -22.73 -17.78 11.34
CA VAL A 627 -22.73 -18.98 12.18
C VAL A 627 -21.31 -19.26 12.69
N GLY A 628 -21.04 -18.84 13.93
CA GLY A 628 -19.73 -18.98 14.56
C GLY A 628 -19.29 -20.42 14.83
N LEU A 629 -17.98 -20.66 14.76
CA LEU A 629 -17.34 -21.93 15.09
C LEU A 629 -17.43 -22.20 16.60
N ASN A 630 -18.07 -23.30 16.96
CA ASN A 630 -18.03 -23.83 18.31
C ASN A 630 -16.86 -24.79 18.45
N TYR A 631 -15.90 -24.48 19.31
CA TYR A 631 -14.71 -25.31 19.51
C TYR A 631 -14.30 -25.40 20.98
N GLN A 632 -13.46 -26.39 21.27
CA GLN A 632 -12.72 -26.48 22.51
C GLN A 632 -11.22 -26.59 22.22
N VAL A 633 -10.41 -26.19 23.19
CA VAL A 633 -8.97 -26.42 23.18
C VAL A 633 -8.56 -27.14 24.46
N ARG A 634 -7.72 -28.16 24.32
CA ARG A 634 -6.95 -28.74 25.42
C ARG A 634 -5.52 -28.22 25.35
N LEU A 635 -5.01 -27.69 26.46
CA LEU A 635 -3.65 -27.17 26.59
C LEU A 635 -2.96 -27.84 27.77
N ASN A 636 -1.92 -28.62 27.50
CA ASN A 636 -1.03 -29.13 28.53
C ASN A 636 0.28 -28.32 28.49
N GLY A 637 0.77 -27.88 29.64
CA GLY A 637 1.98 -27.03 29.72
C GLY A 637 1.72 -25.53 29.54
N ALA A 638 0.47 -25.12 29.28
CA ALA A 638 0.05 -23.72 29.24
C ALA A 638 -1.44 -23.55 29.60
N MET A 639 -1.83 -22.31 29.85
CA MET A 639 -3.22 -21.86 29.96
C MET A 639 -3.42 -20.55 29.19
N PRO A 640 -4.63 -20.22 28.72
CA PRO A 640 -4.94 -18.88 28.22
C PRO A 640 -4.64 -17.84 29.30
N THR A 641 -4.01 -16.74 28.93
CA THR A 641 -3.57 -15.70 29.88
C THR A 641 -4.74 -14.93 30.49
N ASP A 642 -5.80 -14.67 29.71
CA ASP A 642 -6.89 -13.75 30.06
C ASP A 642 -8.16 -14.47 30.56
N LEU A 643 -7.99 -15.47 31.43
CA LEU A 643 -9.06 -16.28 32.00
C LEU A 643 -9.56 -15.81 33.37
#